data_AF-A0A450VZG7-F1
#
_entry.id   AF-A0A450VZG7-F1
#
_cell.length_a   1.000
_cell.length_b   1.000
_cell.length_c   1.000
_cell.angle_alpha   90.00
_cell.angle_beta   90.00
_cell.angle_gamma   90.00
#
_symmetry.space_group_name_H-M   'P 1'
#
loop_
_entity.id
_entity.type
_entity.pdbx_description
1 polymer ?
#
loop_
_entity_poly.entity_id
_entity_poly.type
_entity_poly.pdbx_seq_one_letter_code
_entity_poly.pdbx_strand_id
1 'polypeptide(L)'
;MRGEKPKVITINPSALSQAMDYKPIERFARAIPGSAKQRIEKNVIFSILQNQMLITFDFGDASLCHEILHFVQKSPIDYKCNPTPSISVKINSLIEQKITTIHRQRKPSKWRCASCSRKLLPLMMLAIAMLALITGCGTIPLPATSESWGNEQTARDLFADGRLQEAAEQYLHLASQASPPRSYDYRLTAIKIHLDAQNIDTAKALLAKINPTRLTSGQQARRHLLKARIALAKQNPQSALTRLRKIHFRHCGHENVPLSASKPCDSELPKSFRIKFLRIRALAHSALGGEHILEAAKDRIALDMLLTKTAEIKANHQATWQLLISLPSPTPPSTDTRPSAPPTSRTGILQGWLTLADIVKQYLSNETGPYHETFSQALLSWQKQYQKHPAKRFLLKDLLATTKEKPPAHIALLLPLDGVFAGAGNAVRNGFLSAWFEGGSDSAQRPRITLRNTADANIQSVYNDVVSAGAKFIVGPLDKPSVAFLEELPNLPVPTLTLNHGKETPAQSHRNASGTLMLSKAFTQTPTDPRKTAAEAPLYRFTLSPESEARHIARRARYDGHARAAILTPQTPWGRRMEQTFISTWEQLGGAIVENRSFSTDLKEISRIVQQLLKTSDAMRHRQSIPKSSDTREHRSTDGNAIDCILMAAFPREARQLRPQIKFHHVGDTPMPIYATYHVFSGAINPLLDEDLDGIIFADMPWVLRRDPENQSTLRNLATSAWPESASKYSRFYALGIDAYRIIPYLKRLRSRNFPNFSGETGELSVDSQGNVNRQPVWAIIRRGKPVPDKNGAQYSQYQKGT
;
A
#
# COMPACT_ATOMS: atom_id res chain seq x y z
N MET A 1 38.02 -2.62 52.11
CA MET A 1 38.09 -1.17 52.44
C MET A 1 36.91 -0.45 51.79
N ARG A 2 36.62 0.80 52.21
CA ARG A 2 35.43 1.57 51.81
C ARG A 2 35.41 1.92 50.31
N GLY A 3 34.22 2.23 49.80
CA GLY A 3 34.03 3.09 48.64
C GLY A 3 33.10 4.24 49.02
N GLU A 4 33.45 5.48 48.65
CA GLU A 4 32.61 6.68 48.78
C GLU A 4 32.72 7.53 47.50
N LYS A 5 31.63 8.21 47.12
CA LYS A 5 31.55 9.08 45.93
C LYS A 5 32.45 10.32 46.03
N PRO A 6 33.02 10.79 44.90
CA PRO A 6 33.39 12.19 44.74
C PRO A 6 32.12 13.09 44.68
N LYS A 7 32.22 14.30 45.25
CA LYS A 7 31.16 15.33 45.17
C LYS A 7 31.24 16.11 43.85
N VAL A 8 30.12 16.68 43.44
CA VAL A 8 30.05 17.70 42.36
C VAL A 8 30.47 19.06 42.92
N ILE A 9 31.16 19.87 42.11
CA ILE A 9 31.27 21.32 42.28
C ILE A 9 30.75 21.97 40.99
N THR A 10 29.80 22.89 41.14
CA THR A 10 29.13 23.58 40.03
C THR A 10 29.78 24.96 39.83
N ILE A 11 29.93 25.40 38.57
CA ILE A 11 30.30 26.79 38.22
C ILE A 11 29.23 27.36 37.27
N ASN A 12 28.99 28.66 37.38
CA ASN A 12 27.75 29.35 36.99
C ASN A 12 27.65 29.68 35.48
N PRO A 13 26.53 29.43 34.77
CA PRO A 13 26.38 29.70 33.33
C PRO A 13 26.34 31.19 32.89
N SER A 14 26.44 32.15 33.80
CA SER A 14 26.04 33.55 33.56
C SER A 14 27.14 34.50 33.01
N ALA A 15 28.09 34.01 32.22
CA ALA A 15 29.29 34.78 31.85
C ALA A 15 29.78 34.67 30.38
N LEU A 16 29.03 34.04 29.47
CA LEU A 16 29.41 33.89 28.05
C LEU A 16 28.34 34.44 27.10
N SER A 17 28.11 35.75 27.20
CA SER A 17 27.15 36.49 26.37
C SER A 17 27.72 37.84 25.89
N GLN A 18 28.91 37.82 25.26
CA GLN A 18 29.47 38.95 24.52
C GLN A 18 30.60 38.49 23.57
N ALA A 19 30.77 39.22 22.45
CA ALA A 19 31.85 39.13 21.45
C ALA A 19 32.13 37.77 20.77
N MET A 20 31.65 37.60 19.54
CA MET A 20 32.28 36.71 18.54
C MET A 20 33.14 37.55 17.57
N ASP A 21 34.45 37.32 17.48
CA ASP A 21 35.28 37.78 16.35
C ASP A 21 35.76 36.55 15.54
N TYR A 22 35.42 36.51 14.26
CA TYR A 22 35.68 35.38 13.35
C TYR A 22 37.09 35.41 12.71
N LYS A 23 37.86 36.50 12.86
CA LYS A 23 39.18 36.67 12.22
C LYS A 23 40.23 35.57 12.48
N PRO A 24 40.27 34.86 13.63
CA PRO A 24 41.29 33.81 13.85
C PRO A 24 41.20 32.66 12.84
N ILE A 25 39.98 32.25 12.47
CA ILE A 25 39.73 31.05 11.65
C ILE A 25 40.16 31.30 10.20
N GLU A 26 39.93 32.50 9.65
CA GLU A 26 40.42 32.88 8.33
C GLU A 26 41.95 32.87 8.23
N ARG A 27 42.65 33.32 9.28
CA ARG A 27 44.13 33.29 9.30
C ARG A 27 44.67 31.87 9.29
N PHE A 28 44.05 30.95 10.02
CA PHE A 28 44.41 29.53 10.01
C PHE A 28 44.21 28.91 8.62
N ALA A 29 43.05 29.14 7.98
CA ALA A 29 42.74 28.58 6.66
C ALA A 29 43.66 29.07 5.53
N ARG A 30 44.22 30.29 5.62
CA ARG A 30 45.13 30.87 4.62
C ARG A 30 46.61 30.49 4.80
N ALA A 31 46.99 29.86 5.91
CA ALA A 31 48.39 29.57 6.27
C ALA A 31 48.90 28.19 5.81
N ILE A 32 48.05 27.35 5.22
CA ILE A 32 48.37 25.95 4.87
C ILE A 32 49.10 25.87 3.52
N PRO A 33 50.32 25.31 3.43
CA PRO A 33 51.04 25.13 2.16
C PRO A 33 50.29 24.23 1.16
N GLY A 34 50.40 24.54 -0.12
CA GLY A 34 49.60 23.90 -1.18
C GLY A 34 49.71 22.38 -1.29
N SER A 35 50.86 21.79 -0.91
CA SER A 35 51.09 20.34 -0.90
C SER A 35 50.28 19.60 0.18
N ALA A 36 49.99 20.24 1.32
CA ALA A 36 49.17 19.64 2.38
C ALA A 36 47.67 19.63 2.00
N LYS A 37 47.21 20.61 1.22
CA LYS A 37 45.80 20.79 0.86
C LYS A 37 45.19 19.55 0.19
N GLN A 38 45.92 18.92 -0.74
CA GLN A 38 45.48 17.71 -1.46
C GLN A 38 45.39 16.44 -0.59
N ARG A 39 45.98 16.42 0.63
CA ARG A 39 45.84 15.29 1.56
C ARG A 39 44.72 15.48 2.58
N ILE A 40 44.38 16.72 2.92
CA ILE A 40 43.36 17.04 3.95
C ILE A 40 41.92 16.86 3.43
N GLU A 41 41.68 17.01 2.11
CA GLU A 41 40.35 16.92 1.49
C GLU A 41 39.65 15.54 1.59
N LYS A 42 40.27 14.52 2.21
CA LYS A 42 39.69 13.18 2.39
C LYS A 42 38.99 12.92 3.73
N ASN A 43 39.22 13.70 4.79
CA ASN A 43 38.64 13.45 6.12
C ASN A 43 38.34 14.76 6.88
N VAL A 44 37.28 15.47 6.48
CA VAL A 44 36.72 16.59 7.27
C VAL A 44 35.21 16.41 7.41
N ILE A 45 34.75 16.17 8.63
CA ILE A 45 33.32 16.14 8.97
C ILE A 45 32.97 17.44 9.70
N PHE A 46 32.21 18.32 9.05
CA PHE A 46 31.60 19.46 9.73
C PHE A 46 30.31 19.03 10.43
N SER A 47 30.25 19.21 11.74
CA SER A 47 29.04 19.10 12.55
C SER A 47 28.82 20.42 13.29
N ILE A 48 27.83 21.19 12.85
CA ILE A 48 27.42 22.42 13.54
C ILE A 48 26.31 22.04 14.52
N LEU A 49 26.67 21.93 15.80
CA LEU A 49 25.75 21.91 16.94
C LEU A 49 26.12 23.06 17.89
N GLN A 50 25.12 23.59 18.60
CA GLN A 50 25.26 24.86 19.31
C GLN A 50 26.26 24.76 20.49
N ASN A 51 27.14 25.75 20.57
CA ASN A 51 27.99 26.11 21.72
C ASN A 51 29.08 25.12 22.20
N GLN A 52 29.45 24.09 21.43
CA GLN A 52 30.77 23.43 21.61
C GLN A 52 31.44 23.11 20.27
N MET A 53 32.63 23.68 20.04
CA MET A 53 33.47 23.39 18.87
C MET A 53 34.53 22.36 19.24
N LEU A 54 34.25 21.08 18.98
CA LEU A 54 35.21 20.00 19.18
C LEU A 54 35.93 19.70 17.85
N ILE A 55 37.18 20.16 17.70
CA ILE A 55 38.02 19.85 16.53
C ILE A 55 38.94 18.68 16.86
N THR A 56 38.55 17.48 16.49
CA THR A 56 39.43 16.30 16.52
C THR A 56 40.14 16.15 15.19
N PHE A 57 41.45 16.35 15.16
CA PHE A 57 42.29 15.98 14.03
C PHE A 57 42.81 14.55 14.21
N ASP A 58 42.61 13.69 13.23
CA ASP A 58 43.36 12.44 13.09
C ASP A 58 44.43 12.66 12.01
N PHE A 59 45.69 12.53 12.39
CA PHE A 59 46.83 12.84 11.52
C PHE A 59 47.54 11.59 10.95
N GLY A 60 47.15 10.38 11.36
CA GLY A 60 47.57 9.11 10.77
C GLY A 60 49.05 8.67 10.96
N ASP A 61 50.00 9.60 10.87
CA ASP A 61 51.44 9.35 10.84
C ASP A 61 52.23 10.24 11.82
N ALA A 62 53.27 9.68 12.44
CA ALA A 62 54.06 10.35 13.47
C ALA A 62 54.94 11.52 12.96
N SER A 63 55.25 11.57 11.66
CA SER A 63 56.03 12.66 11.05
C SER A 63 55.23 13.96 10.98
N LEU A 64 53.93 13.89 10.73
CA LEU A 64 53.07 15.08 10.60
C LEU A 64 52.97 15.84 11.94
N CYS A 65 52.99 15.11 13.07
CA CYS A 65 53.06 15.71 14.40
C CYS A 65 54.34 16.52 14.62
N HIS A 66 55.48 16.12 14.03
CA HIS A 66 56.76 16.84 14.17
C HIS A 66 56.76 18.18 13.42
N GLU A 67 56.28 18.20 12.17
CA GLU A 67 56.19 19.45 11.39
C GLU A 67 55.23 20.45 12.05
N ILE A 68 54.10 19.98 12.59
CA ILE A 68 53.13 20.83 13.30
C ILE A 68 53.69 21.34 14.63
N LEU A 69 54.45 20.52 15.38
CA LEU A 69 55.11 20.95 16.64
C LEU A 69 56.01 22.17 16.43
N HIS A 70 56.82 22.15 15.37
CA HIS A 70 57.74 23.24 15.03
C HIS A 70 57.01 24.53 14.58
N PHE A 71 55.72 24.43 14.21
CA PHE A 71 54.88 25.58 13.89
C PHE A 71 54.13 26.12 15.13
N VAL A 72 53.64 25.24 15.99
CA VAL A 72 52.85 25.59 17.19
C VAL A 72 53.70 26.24 18.29
N GLN A 73 55.00 25.92 18.38
CA GLN A 73 55.94 26.50 19.36
C GLN A 73 56.13 28.04 19.30
N LYS A 74 55.48 28.73 18.35
CA LYS A 74 55.44 30.21 18.27
C LYS A 74 54.15 30.84 18.80
N SER A 75 53.30 30.09 19.52
CA SER A 75 52.07 30.60 20.14
C SER A 75 52.10 30.53 21.68
N PRO A 76 51.55 31.52 22.41
CA PRO A 76 51.76 31.67 23.86
C PRO A 76 50.72 30.90 24.69
N ILE A 77 50.63 29.57 24.54
CA ILE A 77 49.75 28.72 25.37
C ILE A 77 50.52 27.47 25.81
N ASP A 78 50.55 27.23 27.12
CA ASP A 78 51.29 26.11 27.74
C ASP A 78 50.46 24.81 27.78
N TYR A 79 51.11 23.68 27.51
CA TYR A 79 50.48 22.36 27.42
C TYR A 79 51.43 21.24 27.86
N LYS A 80 50.97 20.36 28.76
CA LYS A 80 51.65 19.09 29.08
C LYS A 80 50.92 17.91 28.44
N CYS A 81 51.56 17.28 27.46
CA CYS A 81 51.14 15.98 26.93
C CYS A 81 51.79 14.83 27.74
N ASN A 82 51.09 13.70 27.85
CA ASN A 82 51.62 12.44 28.36
C ASN A 82 51.14 11.31 27.41
N PRO A 83 51.97 10.33 27.01
CA PRO A 83 51.68 9.56 25.80
C PRO A 83 50.86 8.28 26.05
N THR A 84 49.55 8.31 25.77
CA THR A 84 48.74 7.12 25.39
C THR A 84 47.36 7.52 24.84
N PRO A 85 46.85 6.90 23.76
CA PRO A 85 45.66 7.40 23.04
C PRO A 85 44.33 6.81 23.53
N SER A 86 43.95 7.03 24.79
CA SER A 86 42.54 6.90 25.22
C SER A 86 42.29 7.56 26.59
N ILE A 87 41.14 8.20 26.77
CA ILE A 87 40.67 8.68 28.09
C ILE A 87 39.28 8.10 28.35
N SER A 88 39.10 7.47 29.51
CA SER A 88 37.79 7.05 30.02
C SER A 88 37.80 7.12 31.56
N VAL A 89 36.71 7.59 32.16
CA VAL A 89 36.61 7.81 33.62
C VAL A 89 35.26 7.30 34.14
N LYS A 90 35.25 6.80 35.37
CA LYS A 90 34.14 6.05 36.00
C LYS A 90 33.94 6.55 37.43
N ILE A 91 32.69 6.65 37.90
CA ILE A 91 32.32 7.19 39.23
C ILE A 91 31.39 6.21 39.96
N ASN A 92 31.48 6.06 41.29
CA ASN A 92 30.58 5.17 42.06
C ASN A 92 30.47 5.49 43.57
N SER A 93 29.50 4.85 44.24
CA SER A 93 29.37 4.49 45.68
C SER A 93 28.69 5.41 46.74
N LEU A 94 27.49 4.98 47.17
CA LEU A 94 26.90 5.12 48.53
C LEU A 94 26.55 6.56 49.00
N ILE A 95 25.92 6.88 50.14
CA ILE A 95 25.40 6.24 51.39
C ILE A 95 23.97 6.86 51.62
N GLU A 96 22.94 6.43 52.38
CA GLU A 96 22.25 5.22 52.92
C GLU A 96 20.91 5.76 53.55
N GLN A 97 19.98 5.19 54.36
CA GLN A 97 19.53 3.91 55.02
C GLN A 97 18.04 4.17 55.45
N LYS A 98 17.19 3.36 56.12
CA LYS A 98 17.18 1.98 56.66
C LYS A 98 16.00 1.20 56.00
N ILE A 99 14.83 0.75 56.51
CA ILE A 99 14.11 0.50 57.81
C ILE A 99 13.22 -0.76 57.58
N THR A 100 12.85 -1.52 58.63
CA THR A 100 11.99 -2.74 58.59
C THR A 100 10.92 -2.70 59.71
N THR A 101 9.94 -3.61 59.93
CA THR A 101 9.72 -5.04 59.60
C THR A 101 8.22 -5.45 59.86
N ILE A 102 7.83 -6.73 59.66
CA ILE A 102 6.77 -7.46 60.44
C ILE A 102 5.28 -7.13 60.08
N HIS A 103 4.25 -8.03 60.10
CA HIS A 103 4.05 -9.34 60.77
C HIS A 103 3.08 -10.34 60.03
N ARG A 104 3.03 -11.60 60.54
CA ARG A 104 2.00 -12.71 60.48
C ARG A 104 0.95 -12.76 59.34
N GLN A 105 0.78 -13.86 58.58
CA GLN A 105 0.33 -15.25 58.91
C GLN A 105 -1.07 -15.41 59.56
N ARG A 106 -2.00 -16.12 58.87
CA ARG A 106 -2.32 -17.56 59.09
C ARG A 106 -3.32 -18.14 58.05
N LYS A 107 -3.39 -19.48 57.99
CA LYS A 107 -4.36 -20.31 57.22
C LYS A 107 -5.47 -20.85 58.18
N PRO A 108 -6.25 -21.90 57.87
CA PRO A 108 -7.43 -21.94 56.98
C PRO A 108 -8.67 -22.56 57.66
N SER A 109 -9.79 -22.75 56.93
CA SER A 109 -10.75 -23.82 57.26
C SER A 109 -11.51 -24.34 56.03
N LYS A 110 -11.83 -25.64 56.03
CA LYS A 110 -12.84 -26.29 55.17
C LYS A 110 -14.03 -26.67 56.05
N TRP A 111 -15.23 -26.69 55.50
CA TRP A 111 -16.34 -27.51 56.01
C TRP A 111 -17.05 -28.23 54.86
N ARG A 112 -17.79 -29.32 55.16
CA ARG A 112 -18.35 -30.27 54.18
C ARG A 112 -19.88 -30.38 54.28
N CYS A 113 -20.48 -30.70 53.12
CA CYS A 113 -21.65 -31.55 52.87
C CYS A 113 -22.66 -31.86 54.00
N ALA A 114 -23.93 -31.46 53.76
CA ALA A 114 -25.15 -32.25 53.97
C ALA A 114 -26.36 -31.47 53.38
N SER A 115 -27.54 -32.02 53.09
CA SER A 115 -28.00 -33.28 52.45
C SER A 115 -29.55 -33.18 52.32
N CYS A 116 -30.20 -34.05 51.51
CA CYS A 116 -31.68 -34.14 51.36
C CYS A 116 -32.38 -32.90 50.73
N SER A 117 -33.56 -32.98 50.08
CA SER A 117 -34.38 -34.10 49.54
C SER A 117 -35.36 -33.52 48.46
N ARG A 118 -36.28 -34.23 47.79
CA ARG A 118 -36.75 -35.63 47.89
C ARG A 118 -37.03 -36.26 46.50
N LYS A 119 -38.27 -36.19 45.98
CA LYS A 119 -38.72 -36.72 44.66
C LYS A 119 -40.03 -36.05 44.23
N LEU A 120 -40.31 -35.97 42.92
CA LEU A 120 -41.59 -36.42 42.32
C LEU A 120 -41.49 -36.56 40.78
N LEU A 121 -42.24 -37.53 40.25
CA LEU A 121 -42.37 -37.99 38.85
C LEU A 121 -43.90 -38.26 38.64
N PRO A 122 -44.39 -38.76 37.48
CA PRO A 122 -44.16 -38.33 36.10
C PRO A 122 -45.50 -38.18 35.31
N LEU A 123 -45.68 -37.18 34.44
CA LEU A 123 -46.96 -37.07 33.69
C LEU A 123 -46.85 -36.39 32.31
N MET A 124 -46.08 -36.98 31.39
CA MET A 124 -46.01 -36.49 29.99
C MET A 124 -45.81 -37.58 28.91
N MET A 125 -46.06 -38.86 29.24
CA MET A 125 -45.95 -40.00 28.30
C MET A 125 -47.31 -40.48 27.74
N LEU A 126 -48.31 -39.60 27.71
CA LEU A 126 -49.68 -39.93 27.24
C LEU A 126 -50.17 -39.01 26.10
N ALA A 127 -49.43 -37.94 25.78
CA ALA A 127 -49.78 -36.98 24.72
C ALA A 127 -49.38 -37.42 23.29
N ILE A 128 -48.62 -38.52 23.15
CA ILE A 128 -48.03 -38.96 21.88
C ILE A 128 -48.92 -39.99 21.14
N ALA A 129 -49.84 -40.65 21.85
CA ALA A 129 -50.64 -41.75 21.30
C ALA A 129 -52.00 -41.34 20.69
N MET A 130 -52.50 -40.12 20.94
CA MET A 130 -53.90 -39.76 20.68
C MET A 130 -54.11 -38.51 19.80
N LEU A 131 -53.28 -38.30 18.77
CA LEU A 131 -53.61 -37.36 17.68
C LEU A 131 -53.22 -37.86 16.27
N ALA A 132 -53.09 -39.19 16.11
CA ALA A 132 -52.74 -39.84 14.85
C ALA A 132 -53.97 -40.22 13.98
N LEU A 133 -55.14 -39.63 14.26
CA LEU A 133 -56.45 -40.04 13.70
C LEU A 133 -57.28 -38.87 13.15
N ILE A 134 -56.66 -38.01 12.31
CA ILE A 134 -57.40 -37.07 11.44
C ILE A 134 -56.79 -37.10 10.02
N THR A 135 -57.12 -38.14 9.26
CA THR A 135 -56.79 -38.22 7.82
C THR A 135 -57.92 -37.62 6.97
N GLY A 136 -57.94 -36.29 6.87
CA GLY A 136 -58.77 -35.56 5.91
C GLY A 136 -58.09 -35.46 4.53
N CYS A 137 -58.88 -35.47 3.45
CA CYS A 137 -58.37 -35.46 2.07
C CYS A 137 -57.51 -34.23 1.73
N GLY A 138 -56.19 -34.38 1.75
CA GLY A 138 -55.26 -33.49 1.08
C GLY A 138 -54.99 -33.98 -0.35
N THR A 139 -55.09 -33.10 -1.35
CA THR A 139 -54.72 -33.43 -2.74
C THR A 139 -53.24 -33.73 -2.83
N ILE A 140 -52.90 -34.93 -3.32
CA ILE A 140 -51.51 -35.41 -3.40
C ILE A 140 -50.75 -34.57 -4.44
N PRO A 141 -49.70 -33.82 -4.06
CA PRO A 141 -48.78 -33.26 -5.03
C PRO A 141 -47.96 -34.41 -5.64
N LEU A 142 -47.92 -34.49 -6.97
CA LEU A 142 -47.15 -35.51 -7.69
C LEU A 142 -45.70 -35.59 -7.15
N PRO A 143 -45.17 -36.79 -6.85
CA PRO A 143 -43.81 -36.93 -6.36
C PRO A 143 -42.83 -36.47 -7.45
N ALA A 144 -41.96 -35.51 -7.10
CA ALA A 144 -40.88 -35.09 -8.00
C ALA A 144 -39.94 -36.29 -8.24
N THR A 145 -39.81 -36.69 -9.51
CA THR A 145 -39.10 -37.91 -9.92
C THR A 145 -37.66 -37.95 -9.41
N SER A 146 -37.16 -39.16 -9.15
CA SER A 146 -35.80 -39.41 -8.65
C SER A 146 -34.71 -38.76 -9.52
N GLU A 147 -34.89 -38.76 -10.84
CA GLU A 147 -34.02 -38.05 -11.80
C GLU A 147 -33.90 -36.55 -11.49
N SER A 148 -34.98 -35.89 -11.06
CA SER A 148 -34.97 -34.44 -10.77
C SER A 148 -34.03 -34.11 -9.60
N TRP A 149 -33.95 -35.00 -8.60
CA TRP A 149 -33.05 -34.88 -7.47
C TRP A 149 -31.59 -35.16 -7.85
N GLY A 150 -31.36 -36.19 -8.68
CA GLY A 150 -30.03 -36.47 -9.24
C GLY A 150 -29.49 -35.29 -10.04
N ASN A 151 -30.30 -34.77 -10.97
CA ASN A 151 -29.90 -33.66 -11.85
C ASN A 151 -29.67 -32.34 -11.10
N GLU A 152 -30.42 -32.05 -10.02
CA GLU A 152 -30.13 -30.90 -9.15
C GLU A 152 -28.86 -31.11 -8.32
N GLN A 153 -28.57 -32.34 -7.87
CA GLN A 153 -27.35 -32.63 -7.12
C GLN A 153 -26.10 -32.49 -8.01
N THR A 154 -26.10 -33.05 -9.23
CA THR A 154 -25.04 -32.84 -10.23
C THR A 154 -24.74 -31.35 -10.46
N ALA A 155 -25.77 -30.50 -10.50
CA ALA A 155 -25.61 -29.05 -10.65
C ALA A 155 -24.95 -28.36 -9.44
N ARG A 156 -25.05 -28.95 -8.24
CA ARG A 156 -24.38 -28.48 -7.02
C ARG A 156 -22.94 -28.97 -6.96
N ASP A 157 -22.68 -30.21 -7.39
CA ASP A 157 -21.35 -30.81 -7.36
C ASP A 157 -20.43 -30.13 -8.39
N LEU A 158 -20.90 -29.90 -9.62
CA LEU A 158 -20.22 -29.05 -10.61
C LEU A 158 -19.90 -27.64 -10.07
N PHE A 159 -20.77 -27.07 -9.24
CA PHE A 159 -20.51 -25.77 -8.60
C PHE A 159 -19.47 -25.87 -7.47
N ALA A 160 -19.43 -26.98 -6.73
CA ALA A 160 -18.45 -27.24 -5.67
C ALA A 160 -17.03 -27.47 -6.24
N ASP A 161 -16.93 -28.22 -7.34
CA ASP A 161 -15.70 -28.44 -8.12
C ASP A 161 -15.18 -27.18 -8.82
N GLY A 162 -15.98 -26.11 -8.85
CA GLY A 162 -15.63 -24.86 -9.51
C GLY A 162 -15.82 -24.85 -11.03
N ARG A 163 -16.51 -25.87 -11.58
CA ARG A 163 -16.94 -25.96 -13.00
C ARG A 163 -18.15 -25.05 -13.25
N LEU A 164 -17.95 -23.75 -13.00
CA LEU A 164 -19.04 -22.78 -12.85
C LEU A 164 -19.89 -22.60 -14.11
N GLN A 165 -19.31 -22.68 -15.31
CA GLN A 165 -20.09 -22.53 -16.55
C GLN A 165 -21.04 -23.72 -16.75
N GLU A 166 -20.52 -24.94 -16.67
CA GLU A 166 -21.29 -26.18 -16.79
C GLU A 166 -22.39 -26.27 -15.71
N ALA A 167 -22.08 -25.88 -14.47
CA ALA A 167 -23.07 -25.77 -13.41
C ALA A 167 -24.19 -24.78 -13.74
N ALA A 168 -23.86 -23.60 -14.30
CA ALA A 168 -24.84 -22.61 -14.72
C ALA A 168 -25.73 -23.12 -15.87
N GLU A 169 -25.15 -23.83 -16.84
CA GLU A 169 -25.85 -24.44 -17.97
C GLU A 169 -26.79 -25.56 -17.50
N GLN A 170 -26.36 -26.42 -16.58
CA GLN A 170 -27.23 -27.42 -15.95
C GLN A 170 -28.41 -26.78 -15.18
N TYR A 171 -28.19 -25.66 -14.47
CA TYR A 171 -29.30 -24.89 -13.88
C TYR A 171 -30.22 -24.23 -14.92
N LEU A 172 -29.75 -23.94 -16.14
CA LEU A 172 -30.64 -23.51 -17.23
C LEU A 172 -31.45 -24.68 -17.80
N HIS A 173 -30.85 -25.88 -17.92
CA HIS A 173 -31.54 -27.10 -18.36
C HIS A 173 -32.67 -27.50 -17.39
N LEU A 174 -32.36 -27.55 -16.09
CA LEU A 174 -33.35 -27.73 -15.01
C LEU A 174 -34.47 -26.67 -15.06
N ALA A 175 -34.16 -25.45 -15.50
CA ALA A 175 -35.15 -24.39 -15.65
C ALA A 175 -36.03 -24.49 -16.90
N SER A 176 -35.63 -25.23 -17.92
CA SER A 176 -36.52 -25.60 -19.05
C SER A 176 -37.47 -26.74 -18.68
N GLN A 177 -37.06 -27.66 -17.82
CA GLN A 177 -37.89 -28.80 -17.37
C GLN A 177 -38.88 -28.42 -16.26
N ALA A 178 -38.52 -27.47 -15.38
CA ALA A 178 -39.38 -27.07 -14.26
C ALA A 178 -40.37 -25.95 -14.62
N SER A 179 -41.59 -26.04 -14.07
CA SER A 179 -42.60 -24.96 -14.08
C SER A 179 -42.27 -23.82 -13.11
N PRO A 180 -42.83 -22.61 -13.29
CA PRO A 180 -42.85 -21.58 -12.26
C PRO A 180 -43.58 -22.09 -10.98
N PRO A 181 -43.17 -21.67 -9.77
CA PRO A 181 -42.09 -20.72 -9.49
C PRO A 181 -40.67 -21.34 -9.57
N ARG A 182 -40.51 -22.66 -9.48
CA ARG A 182 -39.19 -23.34 -9.37
C ARG A 182 -38.26 -23.04 -10.56
N SER A 183 -38.81 -22.93 -11.77
CA SER A 183 -38.10 -22.47 -12.98
C SER A 183 -37.32 -21.17 -12.76
N TYR A 184 -37.93 -20.19 -12.08
CA TYR A 184 -37.31 -18.89 -11.87
C TYR A 184 -36.18 -18.93 -10.85
N ASP A 185 -36.26 -19.78 -9.83
CA ASP A 185 -35.16 -19.96 -8.87
C ASP A 185 -33.94 -20.65 -9.49
N TYR A 186 -34.15 -21.61 -10.39
CA TYR A 186 -33.06 -22.17 -11.21
C TYR A 186 -32.45 -21.12 -12.16
N ARG A 187 -33.26 -20.32 -12.88
CA ARG A 187 -32.76 -19.22 -13.74
C ARG A 187 -31.97 -18.17 -12.94
N LEU A 188 -32.47 -17.75 -11.79
CA LEU A 188 -31.79 -16.81 -10.90
C LEU A 188 -30.49 -17.41 -10.31
N THR A 189 -30.43 -18.74 -10.15
CA THR A 189 -29.22 -19.46 -9.72
C THR A 189 -28.18 -19.55 -10.84
N ALA A 190 -28.56 -19.91 -12.06
CA ALA A 190 -27.67 -19.84 -13.22
C ALA A 190 -27.08 -18.43 -13.43
N ILE A 191 -27.93 -17.39 -13.34
CA ILE A 191 -27.49 -15.98 -13.44
C ILE A 191 -26.53 -15.61 -12.29
N LYS A 192 -26.77 -16.08 -11.07
CA LYS A 192 -25.81 -15.92 -9.95
C LYS A 192 -24.47 -16.54 -10.31
N ILE A 193 -24.46 -17.77 -10.84
CA ILE A 193 -23.24 -18.51 -11.13
C ILE A 193 -22.47 -17.87 -12.28
N HIS A 194 -23.13 -17.40 -13.35
CA HIS A 194 -22.48 -16.59 -14.39
C HIS A 194 -21.85 -15.30 -13.83
N LEU A 195 -22.43 -14.66 -12.80
CA LEU A 195 -21.78 -13.53 -12.12
C LEU A 195 -20.61 -13.95 -11.21
N ASP A 196 -20.67 -15.15 -10.63
CA ASP A 196 -19.56 -15.69 -9.84
C ASP A 196 -18.39 -16.11 -10.74
N ALA A 197 -18.68 -16.52 -11.98
CA ALA A 197 -17.77 -16.79 -13.10
C ALA A 197 -17.46 -15.56 -13.97
N GLN A 198 -18.00 -14.38 -13.61
CA GLN A 198 -17.73 -13.08 -14.26
C GLN A 198 -18.19 -12.90 -15.72
N ASN A 199 -19.06 -13.78 -16.22
CA ASN A 199 -19.76 -13.61 -17.50
C ASN A 199 -20.91 -12.58 -17.35
N ILE A 200 -20.54 -11.32 -17.07
CA ILE A 200 -21.45 -10.24 -16.64
C ILE A 200 -22.55 -9.95 -17.67
N ASP A 201 -22.23 -9.92 -18.96
CA ASP A 201 -23.20 -9.61 -20.00
C ASP A 201 -24.11 -10.80 -20.36
N THR A 202 -23.62 -12.04 -20.26
CA THR A 202 -24.47 -13.25 -20.27
C THR A 202 -25.48 -13.21 -19.12
N ALA A 203 -25.02 -12.90 -17.91
CA ALA A 203 -25.88 -12.72 -16.74
C ALA A 203 -26.89 -11.57 -16.91
N LYS A 204 -26.48 -10.44 -17.50
CA LYS A 204 -27.36 -9.30 -17.83
C LYS A 204 -28.43 -9.70 -18.85
N ALA A 205 -28.07 -10.41 -19.91
CA ALA A 205 -28.98 -10.86 -20.97
C ALA A 205 -30.01 -11.87 -20.44
N LEU A 206 -29.56 -12.88 -19.69
CA LEU A 206 -30.45 -13.84 -19.04
C LEU A 206 -31.41 -13.16 -18.04
N LEU A 207 -30.93 -12.18 -17.27
CA LEU A 207 -31.75 -11.43 -16.31
C LEU A 207 -32.73 -10.43 -16.95
N ALA A 208 -32.50 -10.06 -18.22
CA ALA A 208 -33.43 -9.29 -19.03
C ALA A 208 -34.61 -10.14 -19.52
N LYS A 209 -34.37 -11.41 -19.87
CA LYS A 209 -35.41 -12.38 -20.28
C LYS A 209 -36.41 -12.75 -19.17
N ILE A 210 -36.18 -12.34 -17.92
CA ILE A 210 -37.09 -12.61 -16.79
C ILE A 210 -38.09 -11.45 -16.59
N ASN A 211 -39.36 -11.73 -16.97
CA ASN A 211 -40.51 -10.87 -16.69
C ASN A 211 -40.68 -10.67 -15.16
N PRO A 212 -40.67 -9.42 -14.66
CA PRO A 212 -40.76 -9.14 -13.22
C PRO A 212 -42.10 -9.50 -12.57
N THR A 213 -43.22 -9.47 -13.29
CA THR A 213 -44.55 -9.60 -12.67
C THR A 213 -44.89 -11.02 -12.24
N ARG A 214 -44.23 -12.03 -12.85
CA ARG A 214 -44.43 -13.46 -12.57
C ARG A 214 -43.52 -14.01 -11.45
N LEU A 215 -42.79 -13.15 -10.74
CA LEU A 215 -41.84 -13.54 -9.69
C LEU A 215 -42.43 -13.33 -8.29
N THR A 216 -42.19 -14.26 -7.37
CA THR A 216 -42.53 -14.09 -5.94
C THR A 216 -41.74 -12.94 -5.30
N SER A 217 -42.16 -12.43 -4.14
CA SER A 217 -41.46 -11.36 -3.40
C SER A 217 -39.97 -11.66 -3.20
N GLY A 218 -39.64 -12.86 -2.70
CA GLY A 218 -38.28 -13.36 -2.53
C GLY A 218 -37.50 -13.50 -3.84
N GLN A 219 -38.14 -13.92 -4.94
CA GLN A 219 -37.51 -13.98 -6.27
C GLN A 219 -37.26 -12.57 -6.85
N GLN A 220 -38.16 -11.62 -6.63
CA GLN A 220 -37.94 -10.21 -6.97
C GLN A 220 -36.78 -9.64 -6.16
N ALA A 221 -36.69 -9.92 -4.86
CA ALA A 221 -35.55 -9.55 -4.02
C ALA A 221 -34.22 -10.14 -4.53
N ARG A 222 -34.18 -11.44 -4.88
CA ARG A 222 -33.03 -12.10 -5.54
C ARG A 222 -32.66 -11.40 -6.86
N ARG A 223 -33.64 -11.11 -7.73
CA ARG A 223 -33.44 -10.39 -9.00
C ARG A 223 -32.86 -8.98 -8.80
N HIS A 224 -33.34 -8.22 -7.80
CA HIS A 224 -32.81 -6.90 -7.48
C HIS A 224 -31.36 -6.98 -6.96
N LEU A 225 -31.04 -7.98 -6.15
CA LEU A 225 -29.68 -8.24 -5.66
C LEU A 225 -28.70 -8.57 -6.81
N LEU A 226 -29.13 -9.37 -7.79
CA LEU A 226 -28.35 -9.66 -9.00
C LEU A 226 -28.16 -8.42 -9.88
N LYS A 227 -29.19 -7.57 -10.04
CA LYS A 227 -29.05 -6.27 -10.73
C LYS A 227 -28.07 -5.32 -10.01
N ALA A 228 -27.98 -5.37 -8.68
CA ALA A 228 -26.99 -4.62 -7.93
C ALA A 228 -25.56 -5.13 -8.18
N ARG A 229 -25.34 -6.46 -8.23
CA ARG A 229 -24.03 -7.04 -8.59
C ARG A 229 -23.59 -6.66 -10.01
N ILE A 230 -24.49 -6.73 -10.99
CA ILE A 230 -24.21 -6.31 -12.38
C ILE A 230 -23.83 -4.84 -12.45
N ALA A 231 -24.51 -3.98 -11.68
CA ALA A 231 -24.21 -2.55 -11.62
C ALA A 231 -22.81 -2.29 -11.03
N LEU A 232 -22.41 -2.97 -9.94
CA LEU A 232 -21.05 -2.88 -9.41
C LEU A 232 -19.98 -3.41 -10.37
N ALA A 233 -20.25 -4.54 -11.03
CA ALA A 233 -19.33 -5.11 -12.03
C ALA A 233 -19.14 -4.20 -13.26
N LYS A 234 -20.10 -3.30 -13.54
CA LYS A 234 -20.01 -2.23 -14.54
C LYS A 234 -19.76 -0.84 -13.92
N GLN A 235 -19.05 -0.82 -12.79
CA GLN A 235 -18.55 0.39 -12.09
C GLN A 235 -19.63 1.46 -11.79
N ASN A 236 -20.90 1.06 -11.64
CA ASN A 236 -22.02 1.96 -11.37
C ASN A 236 -22.64 1.68 -9.98
N PRO A 237 -21.99 2.10 -8.88
CA PRO A 237 -22.48 1.87 -7.52
C PRO A 237 -23.78 2.63 -7.22
N GLN A 238 -24.01 3.79 -7.84
CA GLN A 238 -25.24 4.57 -7.64
C GLN A 238 -26.49 3.83 -8.15
N SER A 239 -26.37 3.14 -9.30
CA SER A 239 -27.42 2.24 -9.78
C SER A 239 -27.54 1.01 -8.86
N ALA A 240 -26.43 0.47 -8.34
CA ALA A 240 -26.46 -0.65 -7.39
C ALA A 240 -27.26 -0.30 -6.12
N LEU A 241 -26.98 0.84 -5.47
CA LEU A 241 -27.77 1.34 -4.33
C LEU A 241 -29.24 1.52 -4.71
N THR A 242 -29.54 2.09 -5.88
CA THR A 242 -30.91 2.22 -6.38
C THR A 242 -31.62 0.86 -6.54
N ARG A 243 -30.91 -0.21 -6.93
CA ARG A 243 -31.50 -1.57 -6.97
C ARG A 243 -31.72 -2.14 -5.57
N LEU A 244 -30.82 -1.90 -4.62
CA LEU A 244 -30.93 -2.35 -3.23
C LEU A 244 -32.05 -1.62 -2.45
N ARG A 245 -32.24 -0.31 -2.67
CA ARG A 245 -33.35 0.47 -2.08
C ARG A 245 -34.72 -0.15 -2.42
N LYS A 246 -34.90 -0.68 -3.64
CA LYS A 246 -36.15 -1.38 -4.03
C LYS A 246 -36.37 -2.73 -3.35
N ILE A 247 -35.33 -3.33 -2.74
CA ILE A 247 -35.49 -4.49 -1.83
C ILE A 247 -35.96 -3.97 -0.46
N HIS A 248 -35.28 -2.95 0.07
CA HIS A 248 -35.57 -2.37 1.38
C HIS A 248 -36.99 -1.81 1.47
N PHE A 249 -37.38 -0.92 0.56
CA PHE A 249 -38.72 -0.31 0.52
C PHE A 249 -39.85 -1.34 0.66
N ARG A 250 -39.76 -2.48 -0.06
CA ARG A 250 -40.81 -3.50 -0.11
C ARG A 250 -40.85 -4.50 1.07
N HIS A 251 -39.76 -4.69 1.80
CA HIS A 251 -39.72 -5.62 2.94
C HIS A 251 -39.56 -4.90 4.29
N CYS A 252 -39.46 -3.56 4.26
CA CYS A 252 -39.09 -2.72 5.41
C CYS A 252 -39.94 -1.45 5.52
N GLY A 253 -40.78 -1.13 4.52
CA GLY A 253 -42.07 -0.49 4.75
C GLY A 253 -42.16 1.03 4.85
N HIS A 254 -41.11 1.82 4.54
CA HIS A 254 -41.21 3.28 4.42
C HIS A 254 -40.29 3.85 3.34
N GLU A 255 -40.67 4.97 2.72
CA GLU A 255 -39.97 5.54 1.55
C GLU A 255 -38.75 6.40 1.91
N ASN A 256 -38.80 7.10 3.07
CA ASN A 256 -37.82 8.12 3.45
C ASN A 256 -37.00 7.80 4.72
N VAL A 257 -36.95 6.54 5.17
CA VAL A 257 -36.12 6.15 6.33
C VAL A 257 -34.64 6.08 5.92
N PRO A 258 -33.71 6.79 6.60
CA PRO A 258 -32.28 6.68 6.33
C PRO A 258 -31.75 5.26 6.51
N LEU A 259 -30.78 4.86 5.68
CA LEU A 259 -30.20 3.50 5.64
C LEU A 259 -29.52 3.03 6.94
N SER A 260 -29.42 3.94 7.92
CA SER A 260 -28.81 3.79 9.25
C SER A 260 -29.81 3.39 10.36
N ALA A 261 -31.08 3.10 10.05
CA ALA A 261 -32.08 2.70 11.05
C ALA A 261 -31.70 1.42 11.83
N SER A 262 -31.95 1.41 13.14
CA SER A 262 -31.37 0.42 14.06
C SER A 262 -32.01 -0.97 13.99
N LYS A 263 -33.29 -1.07 13.60
CA LYS A 263 -33.96 -2.36 13.31
C LYS A 263 -33.77 -2.73 11.83
N PRO A 264 -33.09 -3.85 11.51
CA PRO A 264 -33.28 -4.54 10.25
C PRO A 264 -34.74 -4.96 10.08
N CYS A 265 -35.09 -5.30 8.84
CA CYS A 265 -36.34 -5.96 8.47
C CYS A 265 -36.23 -7.44 8.87
N ASP A 266 -36.36 -7.67 10.18
CA ASP A 266 -35.64 -8.75 10.87
C ASP A 266 -36.29 -10.14 10.78
N SER A 267 -37.60 -10.22 10.47
CA SER A 267 -38.41 -11.44 10.57
C SER A 267 -38.44 -12.33 9.31
N GLU A 268 -38.54 -11.76 8.10
CA GLU A 268 -38.85 -12.56 6.89
C GLU A 268 -37.65 -12.96 6.03
N LEU A 269 -36.55 -12.18 6.02
CA LEU A 269 -35.46 -12.41 5.07
C LEU A 269 -34.39 -13.37 5.64
N PRO A 270 -34.09 -14.51 4.98
CA PRO A 270 -33.10 -15.47 5.46
C PRO A 270 -31.72 -14.85 5.74
N LYS A 271 -31.06 -15.31 6.80
CA LYS A 271 -29.72 -14.84 7.22
C LYS A 271 -28.70 -14.80 6.07
N SER A 272 -28.73 -15.81 5.19
CA SER A 272 -27.86 -15.93 4.01
C SER A 272 -28.18 -14.89 2.89
N PHE A 273 -29.40 -14.35 2.84
CA PHE A 273 -29.76 -13.23 1.96
C PHE A 273 -29.28 -11.91 2.56
N ARG A 274 -29.50 -11.69 3.85
CA ARG A 274 -29.08 -10.49 4.59
C ARG A 274 -27.56 -10.27 4.54
N ILE A 275 -26.79 -11.34 4.69
CA ILE A 275 -25.31 -11.34 4.51
C ILE A 275 -24.91 -10.82 3.12
N LYS A 276 -25.58 -11.29 2.06
CA LYS A 276 -25.29 -10.87 0.68
C LYS A 276 -25.73 -9.43 0.43
N PHE A 277 -26.89 -9.02 0.95
CA PHE A 277 -27.40 -7.64 0.87
C PHE A 277 -26.40 -6.66 1.49
N LEU A 278 -25.98 -6.88 2.75
CA LEU A 278 -25.04 -6.00 3.44
C LEU A 278 -23.66 -6.00 2.77
N ARG A 279 -23.16 -7.14 2.30
CA ARG A 279 -21.88 -7.21 1.56
C ARG A 279 -21.91 -6.39 0.26
N ILE A 280 -23.03 -6.41 -0.48
CA ILE A 280 -23.19 -5.64 -1.73
C ILE A 280 -23.45 -4.15 -1.43
N ARG A 281 -24.19 -3.82 -0.37
CA ARG A 281 -24.44 -2.44 0.08
C ARG A 281 -23.13 -1.77 0.53
N ALA A 282 -22.33 -2.45 1.37
CA ALA A 282 -21.01 -1.99 1.79
C ALA A 282 -20.06 -1.74 0.61
N LEU A 283 -20.03 -2.63 -0.39
CA LEU A 283 -19.21 -2.45 -1.60
C LEU A 283 -19.68 -1.25 -2.43
N ALA A 284 -20.99 -1.04 -2.55
CA ALA A 284 -21.53 0.11 -3.29
C ALA A 284 -21.23 1.45 -2.61
N HIS A 285 -21.37 1.52 -1.28
CA HIS A 285 -20.98 2.71 -0.52
C HIS A 285 -19.45 2.95 -0.54
N SER A 286 -18.64 1.89 -0.45
CA SER A 286 -17.17 1.95 -0.58
C SER A 286 -16.74 2.55 -1.93
N ALA A 287 -17.36 2.10 -3.02
CA ALA A 287 -17.04 2.53 -4.38
C ALA A 287 -17.53 3.94 -4.76
N LEU A 288 -18.29 4.61 -3.89
CA LEU A 288 -18.67 6.03 -4.06
C LEU A 288 -17.72 6.99 -3.33
N GLY A 289 -16.94 6.52 -2.35
CA GLY A 289 -16.04 7.35 -1.56
C GLY A 289 -16.75 8.39 -0.68
N GLY A 290 -15.98 9.39 -0.24
CA GLY A 290 -16.47 10.53 0.55
C GLY A 290 -17.27 10.12 1.79
N GLU A 291 -18.40 10.81 2.02
CA GLU A 291 -19.31 10.58 3.14
C GLU A 291 -19.84 9.13 3.22
N HIS A 292 -19.92 8.43 2.08
CA HIS A 292 -20.44 7.07 2.02
C HIS A 292 -19.50 6.03 2.65
N ILE A 293 -18.22 6.35 2.89
CA ILE A 293 -17.29 5.47 3.60
C ILE A 293 -17.80 5.11 5.01
N LEU A 294 -18.46 6.05 5.71
CA LEU A 294 -19.04 5.80 7.03
C LEU A 294 -20.24 4.84 6.96
N GLU A 295 -21.08 4.95 5.93
CA GLU A 295 -22.18 4.00 5.68
C GLU A 295 -21.66 2.61 5.30
N ALA A 296 -20.57 2.53 4.52
CA ALA A 296 -19.90 1.26 4.23
C ALA A 296 -19.37 0.57 5.51
N ALA A 297 -18.84 1.34 6.47
CA ALA A 297 -18.42 0.82 7.77
C ALA A 297 -19.62 0.37 8.63
N LYS A 298 -20.72 1.14 8.68
CA LYS A 298 -21.98 0.73 9.34
C LYS A 298 -22.50 -0.60 8.78
N ASP A 299 -22.47 -0.77 7.45
CA ASP A 299 -22.89 -2.01 6.80
C ASP A 299 -22.02 -3.21 7.17
N ARG A 300 -20.70 -3.03 7.26
CA ARG A 300 -19.79 -4.09 7.70
C ARG A 300 -19.96 -4.45 9.17
N ILE A 301 -20.26 -3.49 10.04
CA ILE A 301 -20.59 -3.75 11.45
C ILE A 301 -21.92 -4.52 11.57
N ALA A 302 -22.94 -4.16 10.78
CA ALA A 302 -24.19 -4.92 10.70
C ALA A 302 -23.99 -6.32 10.10
N LEU A 303 -23.06 -6.48 9.15
CA LEU A 303 -22.68 -7.77 8.56
C LEU A 303 -21.96 -8.66 9.58
N ASP A 304 -21.08 -8.11 10.41
CA ASP A 304 -20.28 -8.85 11.39
C ASP A 304 -21.16 -9.65 12.37
N MET A 305 -22.26 -9.02 12.81
CA MET A 305 -23.28 -9.63 13.68
C MET A 305 -23.98 -10.85 13.05
N LEU A 306 -23.84 -11.08 11.74
CA LEU A 306 -24.40 -12.23 11.03
C LEU A 306 -23.34 -13.29 10.66
N LEU A 307 -22.05 -12.95 10.65
CA LEU A 307 -20.99 -13.87 10.23
C LEU A 307 -20.65 -14.88 11.35
N THR A 308 -20.26 -16.10 10.95
CA THR A 308 -19.87 -17.18 11.87
C THR A 308 -18.49 -17.76 11.57
N LYS A 309 -18.13 -17.89 10.27
CA LYS A 309 -16.82 -18.41 9.86
C LYS A 309 -15.70 -17.42 10.19
N THR A 310 -14.68 -17.89 10.91
CA THR A 310 -13.49 -17.11 11.32
C THR A 310 -12.84 -16.34 10.16
N ALA A 311 -12.72 -16.95 8.97
CA ALA A 311 -12.12 -16.31 7.79
C ALA A 311 -12.96 -15.15 7.25
N GLU A 312 -14.29 -15.31 7.16
CA GLU A 312 -15.19 -14.24 6.70
C GLU A 312 -15.22 -13.09 7.70
N ILE A 313 -15.17 -13.37 9.02
CA ILE A 313 -15.10 -12.36 10.09
C ILE A 313 -13.76 -11.61 10.03
N LYS A 314 -12.61 -12.29 9.96
CA LYS A 314 -11.28 -11.65 9.90
C LYS A 314 -11.20 -10.63 8.76
N ALA A 315 -11.70 -11.00 7.58
CA ALA A 315 -11.66 -10.12 6.43
C ALA A 315 -12.74 -9.02 6.44
N ASN A 316 -13.90 -9.27 7.06
CA ASN A 316 -14.86 -8.21 7.33
C ASN A 316 -14.27 -7.15 8.26
N HIS A 317 -13.52 -7.56 9.30
CA HIS A 317 -12.76 -6.67 10.18
C HIS A 317 -11.69 -5.89 9.41
N GLN A 318 -10.86 -6.57 8.61
CA GLN A 318 -9.83 -5.93 7.79
C GLN A 318 -10.42 -4.88 6.83
N ALA A 319 -11.53 -5.19 6.16
CA ALA A 319 -12.20 -4.28 5.24
C ALA A 319 -13.02 -3.17 5.95
N THR A 320 -13.41 -3.37 7.21
CA THR A 320 -13.95 -2.28 8.06
C THR A 320 -12.84 -1.33 8.47
N TRP A 321 -11.69 -1.88 8.84
CA TRP A 321 -10.52 -1.12 9.23
C TRP A 321 -9.98 -0.24 8.10
N GLN A 322 -9.82 -0.79 6.90
CA GLN A 322 -9.34 -0.05 5.73
C GLN A 322 -10.26 1.13 5.34
N LEU A 323 -11.58 1.01 5.51
CA LEU A 323 -12.50 2.14 5.36
C LEU A 323 -12.28 3.23 6.41
N LEU A 324 -12.08 2.87 7.68
CA LEU A 324 -12.02 3.83 8.78
C LEU A 324 -10.64 4.49 8.96
N ILE A 325 -9.57 3.79 8.58
CA ILE A 325 -8.21 4.33 8.57
C ILE A 325 -7.95 5.27 7.38
N SER A 326 -8.71 5.13 6.29
CA SER A 326 -8.65 6.03 5.12
C SER A 326 -9.56 7.27 5.22
N LEU A 327 -10.49 7.31 6.19
CA LEU A 327 -11.20 8.55 6.53
C LEU A 327 -10.21 9.62 7.00
N PRO A 328 -10.37 10.89 6.58
CA PRO A 328 -9.72 12.02 7.25
C PRO A 328 -9.95 11.94 8.76
N SER A 329 -8.96 12.35 9.56
CA SER A 329 -9.12 12.41 11.02
C SER A 329 -10.28 13.38 11.35
N PRO A 330 -11.35 12.94 12.03
CA PRO A 330 -12.30 13.87 12.61
C PRO A 330 -11.59 14.71 13.69
N THR A 331 -12.18 15.84 14.08
CA THR A 331 -11.82 16.51 15.33
C THR A 331 -11.85 15.46 16.45
N PRO A 332 -10.77 15.29 17.24
CA PRO A 332 -10.62 14.11 18.08
C PRO A 332 -11.77 14.05 19.10
N PRO A 333 -12.53 12.94 19.18
CA PRO A 333 -13.47 12.76 20.27
C PRO A 333 -12.66 12.68 21.56
N SER A 334 -12.85 13.65 22.46
CA SER A 334 -12.04 13.82 23.68
C SER A 334 -11.89 12.50 24.41
N THR A 335 -10.67 12.10 24.75
CA THR A 335 -10.37 10.73 25.23
C THR A 335 -11.12 10.35 26.51
N ASP A 336 -11.53 11.33 27.30
CA ASP A 336 -12.35 11.17 28.52
C ASP A 336 -13.84 10.97 28.24
N THR A 337 -14.29 11.08 26.98
CA THR A 337 -15.70 10.89 26.61
C THR A 337 -16.09 9.42 26.71
N ARG A 338 -16.68 9.05 27.86
CA ARG A 338 -17.29 7.75 28.09
C ARG A 338 -18.26 7.39 26.95
N PRO A 339 -18.29 6.14 26.43
CA PRO A 339 -19.13 5.80 25.29
C PRO A 339 -20.62 6.06 25.59
N SER A 340 -21.26 6.88 24.76
CA SER A 340 -22.66 7.30 24.94
C SER A 340 -23.67 6.19 24.61
N ALA A 341 -23.21 5.14 23.92
CA ALA A 341 -23.97 3.92 23.65
C ALA A 341 -23.22 2.70 24.22
N PRO A 342 -23.93 1.62 24.62
CA PRO A 342 -23.29 0.39 25.11
C PRO A 342 -22.27 -0.15 24.09
N PRO A 343 -21.06 -0.61 24.51
CA PRO A 343 -19.98 -1.00 23.59
C PRO A 343 -20.26 -2.30 22.81
N THR A 344 -21.40 -2.95 23.04
CA THR A 344 -21.92 -4.09 22.27
C THR A 344 -23.02 -3.70 21.25
N SER A 345 -23.52 -2.47 21.29
CA SER A 345 -24.47 -1.94 20.30
C SER A 345 -23.76 -1.61 18.98
N ARG A 346 -24.49 -1.51 17.86
CA ARG A 346 -23.88 -1.09 16.57
C ARG A 346 -23.19 0.27 16.68
N THR A 347 -23.80 1.22 17.42
CA THR A 347 -23.24 2.55 17.66
C THR A 347 -21.96 2.50 18.49
N GLY A 348 -21.96 1.76 19.61
CA GLY A 348 -20.77 1.60 20.46
C GLY A 348 -19.64 0.81 19.79
N ILE A 349 -19.97 -0.12 18.88
CA ILE A 349 -19.00 -0.81 18.02
C ILE A 349 -18.44 0.15 16.97
N LEU A 350 -19.26 0.99 16.33
CA LEU A 350 -18.76 2.01 15.40
C LEU A 350 -17.85 3.02 16.11
N GLN A 351 -18.24 3.50 17.30
CA GLN A 351 -17.43 4.39 18.12
C GLN A 351 -16.09 3.73 18.49
N GLY A 352 -16.10 2.48 18.97
CA GLY A 352 -14.88 1.74 19.28
C GLY A 352 -13.93 1.56 18.09
N TRP A 353 -14.46 1.28 16.90
CA TRP A 353 -13.67 1.21 15.67
C TRP A 353 -13.09 2.58 15.26
N LEU A 354 -13.86 3.67 15.37
CA LEU A 354 -13.40 5.03 15.07
C LEU A 354 -12.28 5.47 16.04
N THR A 355 -12.50 5.37 17.35
CA THR A 355 -11.48 5.69 18.36
C THR A 355 -10.18 4.91 18.15
N LEU A 356 -10.27 3.64 17.72
CA LEU A 356 -9.08 2.84 17.40
C LEU A 356 -8.35 3.36 16.14
N ALA A 357 -9.10 3.78 15.11
CA ALA A 357 -8.52 4.36 13.90
C ALA A 357 -7.82 5.69 14.20
N ASP A 358 -8.43 6.53 15.02
CA ASP A 358 -7.89 7.85 15.36
C ASP A 358 -6.65 7.76 16.25
N ILE A 359 -6.60 6.80 17.20
CA ILE A 359 -5.37 6.46 17.95
C ILE A 359 -4.22 6.07 17.00
N VAL A 360 -4.51 5.29 15.95
CA VAL A 360 -3.48 4.88 14.97
C VAL A 360 -3.09 6.05 14.05
N LYS A 361 -4.03 6.88 13.59
CA LYS A 361 -3.73 8.09 12.79
C LYS A 361 -2.85 9.07 13.56
N GLN A 362 -3.25 9.44 14.78
CA GLN A 362 -2.53 10.39 15.64
C GLN A 362 -1.08 9.93 15.89
N TYR A 363 -0.87 8.62 16.05
CA TYR A 363 0.47 8.06 16.23
C TYR A 363 1.32 8.09 14.94
N LEU A 364 0.72 7.95 13.76
CA LEU A 364 1.42 7.94 12.47
C LEU A 364 1.64 9.34 11.87
N SER A 365 0.83 10.33 12.26
CA SER A 365 1.03 11.74 11.89
C SER A 365 2.14 12.43 12.72
N ASN A 366 2.74 11.75 13.69
CA ASN A 366 3.82 12.30 14.50
C ASN A 366 5.19 11.82 13.97
N GLU A 367 5.79 12.63 13.09
CA GLU A 367 6.96 12.26 12.26
C GLU A 367 8.25 12.01 13.06
N THR A 368 8.27 12.35 14.35
CA THR A 368 9.48 12.51 15.18
C THR A 368 9.98 11.25 15.89
N GLY A 369 9.38 10.08 15.65
CA GLY A 369 9.94 8.79 16.06
C GLY A 369 9.23 8.08 17.24
N PRO A 370 9.95 7.27 18.04
CA PRO A 370 9.37 6.11 18.71
C PRO A 370 8.68 6.40 20.05
N TYR A 371 7.57 7.15 20.03
CA TYR A 371 6.60 7.18 21.14
C TYR A 371 5.81 5.85 21.28
N HIS A 372 6.48 4.71 21.20
CA HIS A 372 5.87 3.38 21.28
C HIS A 372 5.13 3.16 22.60
N GLU A 373 5.60 3.76 23.70
CA GLU A 373 4.94 3.66 25.00
C GLU A 373 3.59 4.36 25.02
N THR A 374 3.47 5.63 24.58
CA THR A 374 2.18 6.34 24.60
C THR A 374 1.15 5.66 23.68
N PHE A 375 1.59 5.17 22.51
CA PHE A 375 0.76 4.35 21.63
C PHE A 375 0.32 3.03 22.29
N SER A 376 1.22 2.36 23.01
CA SER A 376 0.88 1.15 23.78
C SER A 376 -0.12 1.45 24.91
N GLN A 377 0.04 2.55 25.65
CA GLN A 377 -0.90 2.96 26.70
C GLN A 377 -2.27 3.35 26.12
N ALA A 378 -2.32 3.98 24.93
CA ALA A 378 -3.56 4.30 24.23
C ALA A 378 -4.31 3.02 23.80
N LEU A 379 -3.62 2.05 23.21
CA LEU A 379 -4.20 0.74 22.84
C LEU A 379 -4.69 -0.06 24.06
N LEU A 380 -3.95 -0.03 25.17
CA LEU A 380 -4.35 -0.69 26.43
C LEU A 380 -5.56 0.01 27.08
N SER A 381 -5.62 1.33 27.03
CA SER A 381 -6.76 2.12 27.51
C SER A 381 -8.01 1.85 26.68
N TRP A 382 -7.88 1.81 25.36
CA TRP A 382 -8.93 1.37 24.44
C TRP A 382 -9.40 -0.06 24.75
N GLN A 383 -8.48 -0.99 25.01
CA GLN A 383 -8.80 -2.38 25.38
C GLN A 383 -9.60 -2.49 26.68
N LYS A 384 -9.34 -1.60 27.65
CA LYS A 384 -10.04 -1.49 28.95
C LYS A 384 -11.44 -0.90 28.80
N GLN A 385 -11.62 0.08 27.91
CA GLN A 385 -12.90 0.74 27.58
C GLN A 385 -13.81 -0.18 26.73
N TYR A 386 -13.27 -0.82 25.70
CA TYR A 386 -14.01 -1.57 24.68
C TYR A 386 -13.90 -3.10 24.86
N GLN A 387 -14.14 -3.59 26.09
CA GLN A 387 -13.78 -4.95 26.50
C GLN A 387 -14.37 -6.10 25.64
N LYS A 388 -15.57 -5.93 25.09
CA LYS A 388 -16.29 -6.93 24.26
C LYS A 388 -16.24 -6.63 22.75
N HIS A 389 -15.42 -5.68 22.32
CA HIS A 389 -15.43 -5.17 20.94
C HIS A 389 -14.80 -6.13 19.91
N PRO A 390 -15.39 -6.31 18.71
CA PRO A 390 -14.94 -7.28 17.71
C PRO A 390 -13.47 -7.16 17.28
N ALA A 391 -12.94 -5.93 17.15
CA ALA A 391 -11.54 -5.70 16.75
C ALA A 391 -10.50 -6.36 17.67
N LYS A 392 -10.86 -6.72 18.91
CA LYS A 392 -10.00 -7.48 19.84
C LYS A 392 -9.63 -8.87 19.34
N ARG A 393 -10.41 -9.45 18.41
CA ARG A 393 -10.20 -10.82 17.91
C ARG A 393 -8.98 -10.94 16.98
N PHE A 394 -8.64 -9.88 16.25
CA PHE A 394 -7.52 -9.85 15.30
C PHE A 394 -6.73 -8.55 15.42
N LEU A 395 -7.30 -7.43 14.96
CA LEU A 395 -6.59 -6.16 14.81
C LEU A 395 -5.87 -5.69 16.08
N LEU A 396 -6.52 -5.67 17.25
CA LEU A 396 -5.85 -5.18 18.46
C LEU A 396 -4.61 -6.03 18.81
N LYS A 397 -4.67 -7.35 18.60
CA LYS A 397 -3.52 -8.24 18.84
C LYS A 397 -2.36 -7.89 17.91
N ASP A 398 -2.66 -7.60 16.64
CA ASP A 398 -1.66 -7.20 15.66
C ASP A 398 -1.07 -5.81 16.01
N LEU A 399 -1.90 -4.82 16.36
CA LEU A 399 -1.45 -3.50 16.81
C LEU A 399 -0.55 -3.58 18.06
N LEU A 400 -0.97 -4.32 19.10
CA LEU A 400 -0.19 -4.55 20.33
C LEU A 400 1.06 -5.42 20.14
N ALA A 401 1.21 -6.11 19.00
CA ALA A 401 2.47 -6.75 18.64
C ALA A 401 3.49 -5.71 18.16
N THR A 402 3.03 -4.72 17.37
CA THR A 402 3.91 -3.69 16.78
C THR A 402 4.48 -2.68 17.79
N THR A 403 3.88 -2.52 18.98
CA THR A 403 4.41 -1.66 20.05
C THR A 403 5.64 -2.25 20.75
N LYS A 404 5.89 -3.56 20.56
CA LYS A 404 7.05 -4.28 21.12
C LYS A 404 8.23 -4.35 20.15
N GLU A 405 8.04 -3.89 18.92
CA GLU A 405 9.06 -3.91 17.87
C GLU A 405 10.00 -2.72 18.06
N LYS A 406 11.28 -3.01 18.30
CA LYS A 406 12.35 -2.01 18.35
C LYS A 406 13.03 -1.90 16.98
N PRO A 407 13.56 -0.72 16.60
CA PRO A 407 14.42 -0.61 15.42
C PRO A 407 15.67 -1.50 15.57
N PRO A 408 16.20 -2.04 14.46
CA PRO A 408 17.36 -2.94 14.50
C PRO A 408 18.64 -2.16 14.87
N ALA A 409 19.21 -2.45 16.05
CA ALA A 409 20.37 -1.73 16.60
C ALA A 409 21.66 -1.79 15.75
N HIS A 410 21.73 -2.69 14.78
CA HIS A 410 22.82 -2.78 13.82
C HIS A 410 22.25 -3.15 12.44
N ILE A 411 22.46 -2.29 11.46
CA ILE A 411 22.04 -2.45 10.07
C ILE A 411 23.29 -2.59 9.19
N ALA A 412 23.32 -3.57 8.30
CA ALA A 412 24.31 -3.64 7.23
C ALA A 412 23.76 -3.06 5.93
N LEU A 413 24.58 -2.32 5.19
CA LEU A 413 24.23 -1.71 3.91
C LEU A 413 25.16 -2.26 2.83
N LEU A 414 24.61 -3.03 1.89
CA LEU A 414 25.32 -3.75 0.84
C LEU A 414 25.07 -3.03 -0.49
N LEU A 415 26.09 -2.39 -1.08
CA LEU A 415 25.94 -1.58 -2.29
C LEU A 415 27.13 -1.72 -3.23
N PRO A 416 26.95 -1.65 -4.56
CA PRO A 416 28.05 -1.51 -5.50
C PRO A 416 28.56 -0.06 -5.45
N LEU A 417 29.67 0.15 -4.74
CA LEU A 417 30.26 1.48 -4.54
C LEU A 417 31.26 1.86 -5.63
N ASP A 418 31.76 0.86 -6.35
CA ASP A 418 32.71 0.98 -7.47
C ASP A 418 32.11 0.46 -8.79
N GLY A 419 32.89 0.56 -9.87
CA GLY A 419 32.49 0.11 -11.20
C GLY A 419 31.32 0.90 -11.82
N VAL A 420 30.65 0.32 -12.81
CA VAL A 420 29.61 1.01 -13.61
C VAL A 420 28.36 1.42 -12.81
N PHE A 421 28.13 0.81 -11.64
CA PHE A 421 27.00 1.13 -10.77
C PHE A 421 27.33 2.08 -9.62
N ALA A 422 28.60 2.49 -9.47
CA ALA A 422 29.10 3.38 -8.41
C ALA A 422 28.22 4.62 -8.22
N GLY A 423 27.83 5.32 -9.30
CA GLY A 423 27.02 6.54 -9.19
C GLY A 423 25.65 6.31 -8.53
N ALA A 424 24.99 5.19 -8.84
CA ALA A 424 23.72 4.83 -8.22
C ALA A 424 23.92 4.32 -6.78
N GLY A 425 24.91 3.46 -6.54
CA GLY A 425 25.23 2.94 -5.20
C GLY A 425 25.63 4.04 -4.22
N ASN A 426 26.51 4.96 -4.63
CA ASN A 426 26.90 6.12 -3.82
C ASN A 426 25.70 7.06 -3.56
N ALA A 427 24.80 7.26 -4.53
CA ALA A 427 23.60 8.08 -4.32
C ALA A 427 22.63 7.45 -3.30
N VAL A 428 22.39 6.13 -3.39
CA VAL A 428 21.61 5.38 -2.39
C VAL A 428 22.26 5.48 -1.01
N ARG A 429 23.58 5.24 -0.91
CA ARG A 429 24.34 5.36 0.35
C ARG A 429 24.16 6.75 0.96
N ASN A 430 24.34 7.79 0.15
CA ASN A 430 24.30 9.17 0.63
C ASN A 430 22.91 9.51 1.18
N GLY A 431 21.83 9.21 0.45
CA GLY A 431 20.44 9.44 0.89
C GLY A 431 20.06 8.63 2.14
N PHE A 432 20.52 7.38 2.22
CA PHE A 432 20.32 6.51 3.39
C PHE A 432 21.00 7.10 4.64
N LEU A 433 22.24 7.58 4.48
CA LEU A 433 22.97 8.26 5.55
C LEU A 433 22.32 9.59 5.94
N SER A 434 21.73 10.35 5.01
CA SER A 434 21.04 11.61 5.36
C SER A 434 19.88 11.37 6.32
N ALA A 435 19.03 10.39 6.04
CA ALA A 435 17.91 10.02 6.89
C ALA A 435 18.36 9.39 8.23
N TRP A 436 19.51 8.71 8.24
CA TRP A 436 20.17 8.23 9.46
C TRP A 436 20.74 9.38 10.30
N PHE A 437 21.25 10.44 9.68
CA PHE A 437 21.73 11.65 10.34
C PHE A 437 20.60 12.52 10.91
N GLU A 438 19.47 12.62 10.20
CA GLU A 438 18.27 13.39 10.57
C GLU A 438 17.56 12.86 11.83
N GLY A 439 17.60 11.56 12.07
CA GLY A 439 16.76 10.83 13.06
C GLY A 439 17.02 11.09 14.55
N GLY A 440 17.28 12.34 14.95
CA GLY A 440 17.39 12.79 16.35
C GLY A 440 18.82 12.86 16.88
N SER A 441 19.04 13.79 17.81
CA SER A 441 20.35 14.09 18.41
C SER A 441 20.84 13.06 19.43
N ASP A 442 19.95 12.18 19.92
CA ASP A 442 20.29 11.16 20.92
C ASP A 442 21.05 9.99 20.28
N SER A 443 22.37 10.09 20.29
CA SER A 443 23.29 9.10 19.73
C SER A 443 23.14 7.70 20.37
N ALA A 444 22.60 7.60 21.58
CA ALA A 444 22.41 6.33 22.27
C ALA A 444 21.33 5.43 21.65
N GLN A 445 20.42 6.00 20.84
CA GLN A 445 19.33 5.26 20.19
C GLN A 445 19.56 5.01 18.68
N ARG A 446 20.60 5.61 18.10
CA ARG A 446 20.89 5.54 16.66
C ARG A 446 21.54 4.19 16.30
N PRO A 447 21.04 3.46 15.28
CA PRO A 447 21.57 2.13 14.95
C PRO A 447 22.97 2.21 14.34
N ARG A 448 23.85 1.26 14.68
CA ARG A 448 25.16 1.12 14.01
C ARG A 448 24.93 0.78 12.54
N ILE A 449 25.63 1.45 11.63
CA ILE A 449 25.66 1.11 10.20
C ILE A 449 26.99 0.43 9.87
N THR A 450 26.94 -0.69 9.15
CA THR A 450 28.12 -1.30 8.52
C THR A 450 27.93 -1.30 7.01
N LEU A 451 28.70 -0.46 6.32
CA LEU A 451 28.75 -0.42 4.87
C LEU A 451 29.67 -1.54 4.34
N ARG A 452 29.22 -2.26 3.31
CA ARG A 452 30.07 -3.15 2.50
C ARG A 452 29.87 -2.87 1.02
N ASN A 453 30.97 -2.93 0.29
CA ASN A 453 30.94 -2.94 -1.17
C ASN A 453 30.44 -4.30 -1.68
N THR A 454 29.68 -4.31 -2.78
CA THR A 454 29.30 -5.52 -3.51
C THR A 454 29.81 -5.54 -4.95
N ALA A 455 30.52 -4.49 -5.40
CA ALA A 455 31.19 -4.51 -6.71
C ALA A 455 32.22 -5.65 -6.76
N ASP A 456 32.10 -6.49 -7.79
CA ASP A 456 32.97 -7.64 -8.11
C ASP A 456 33.20 -8.64 -6.96
N ALA A 457 32.34 -8.63 -5.94
CA ALA A 457 32.44 -9.46 -4.74
C ALA A 457 31.46 -10.63 -4.75
N ASN A 458 31.85 -11.76 -4.13
CA ASN A 458 30.91 -12.85 -3.88
C ASN A 458 29.89 -12.42 -2.82
N ILE A 459 28.63 -12.19 -3.25
CA ILE A 459 27.56 -11.74 -2.36
C ILE A 459 27.29 -12.67 -1.18
N GLN A 460 27.48 -13.99 -1.32
CA GLN A 460 27.29 -14.93 -0.22
C GLN A 460 28.33 -14.71 0.88
N SER A 461 29.59 -14.47 0.52
CA SER A 461 30.64 -14.10 1.48
C SER A 461 30.29 -12.79 2.17
N VAL A 462 29.99 -11.74 1.40
CA VAL A 462 29.66 -10.40 1.94
C VAL A 462 28.44 -10.45 2.88
N TYR A 463 27.43 -11.27 2.55
CA TYR A 463 26.27 -11.50 3.39
C TYR A 463 26.63 -12.23 4.70
N ASN A 464 27.39 -13.33 4.61
CA ASN A 464 27.86 -14.08 5.77
C ASN A 464 28.74 -13.23 6.71
N ASP A 465 29.58 -12.36 6.15
CA ASP A 465 30.44 -11.44 6.90
C ASP A 465 29.63 -10.46 7.75
N VAL A 466 28.55 -9.88 7.20
CA VAL A 466 27.74 -8.91 7.96
C VAL A 466 26.81 -9.57 8.97
N VAL A 467 26.32 -10.79 8.68
CA VAL A 467 25.62 -11.64 9.67
C VAL A 467 26.55 -11.96 10.84
N SER A 468 27.78 -12.38 10.55
CA SER A 468 28.80 -12.71 11.56
C SER A 468 29.27 -11.49 12.35
N ALA A 469 29.36 -10.31 11.72
CA ALA A 469 29.58 -9.02 12.39
C ALA A 469 28.37 -8.55 13.24
N GLY A 470 27.31 -9.36 13.32
CA GLY A 470 26.18 -9.19 14.22
C GLY A 470 25.03 -8.34 13.69
N ALA A 471 24.91 -8.15 12.37
CA ALA A 471 23.81 -7.39 11.76
C ALA A 471 22.44 -7.94 12.19
N LYS A 472 21.50 -7.04 12.47
CA LYS A 472 20.10 -7.35 12.85
C LYS A 472 19.09 -6.96 11.77
N PHE A 473 19.56 -6.26 10.75
CA PHE A 473 18.85 -6.00 9.50
C PHE A 473 19.87 -5.80 8.37
N ILE A 474 19.53 -6.14 7.13
CA ILE A 474 20.38 -5.96 5.95
C ILE A 474 19.61 -5.17 4.89
N VAL A 475 20.26 -4.18 4.28
CA VAL A 475 19.71 -3.38 3.18
C VAL A 475 20.62 -3.53 1.96
N GLY A 476 20.02 -3.72 0.79
CA GLY A 476 20.72 -4.16 -0.42
C GLY A 476 20.73 -5.69 -0.58
N PRO A 477 21.40 -6.22 -1.62
CA PRO A 477 22.14 -5.51 -2.66
C PRO A 477 21.23 -4.76 -3.65
N LEU A 478 21.85 -4.06 -4.60
CA LEU A 478 21.20 -3.18 -5.59
C LEU A 478 21.28 -3.73 -7.03
N ASP A 479 22.30 -4.50 -7.36
CA ASP A 479 22.48 -5.14 -8.67
C ASP A 479 21.60 -6.40 -8.80
N LYS A 480 21.15 -6.70 -10.02
CA LYS A 480 20.25 -7.85 -10.26
C LYS A 480 20.89 -9.21 -9.92
N PRO A 481 22.15 -9.52 -10.29
CA PRO A 481 22.75 -10.83 -10.00
C PRO A 481 22.81 -11.14 -8.50
N SER A 482 23.27 -10.18 -7.69
CA SER A 482 23.38 -10.38 -6.24
C SER A 482 22.01 -10.46 -5.57
N VAL A 483 21.00 -9.75 -6.07
CA VAL A 483 19.62 -9.90 -5.58
C VAL A 483 19.02 -11.25 -6.00
N ALA A 484 19.26 -11.72 -7.23
CA ALA A 484 18.77 -13.02 -7.69
C ALA A 484 19.30 -14.17 -6.84
N PHE A 485 20.59 -14.13 -6.50
CA PHE A 485 21.20 -15.09 -5.59
C PHE A 485 20.51 -15.11 -4.22
N LEU A 486 20.29 -13.94 -3.58
CA LEU A 486 19.60 -13.88 -2.28
C LEU A 486 18.10 -14.19 -2.35
N GLU A 487 17.45 -14.01 -3.50
CA GLU A 487 16.05 -14.44 -3.75
C GLU A 487 15.89 -15.96 -3.88
N GLU A 488 16.96 -16.68 -4.19
CA GLU A 488 16.96 -18.14 -4.36
C GLU A 488 17.47 -18.90 -3.12
N LEU A 489 18.03 -18.20 -2.12
CA LEU A 489 18.34 -18.80 -0.83
C LEU A 489 17.05 -19.24 -0.12
N PRO A 490 16.95 -20.50 0.36
CA PRO A 490 15.71 -21.03 0.94
C PRO A 490 15.38 -20.43 2.31
N ASN A 491 16.37 -19.87 3.00
CA ASN A 491 16.24 -19.17 4.27
C ASN A 491 17.26 -18.03 4.34
N LEU A 492 16.85 -16.90 4.91
CA LEU A 492 17.76 -15.83 5.32
C LEU A 492 17.82 -15.79 6.87
N PRO A 493 19.01 -15.73 7.49
CA PRO A 493 19.15 -15.65 8.94
C PRO A 493 18.83 -14.25 9.51
N VAL A 494 18.88 -13.20 8.67
CA VAL A 494 18.66 -11.81 9.07
C VAL A 494 17.63 -11.16 8.13
N PRO A 495 16.64 -10.39 8.64
CA PRO A 495 15.66 -9.70 7.79
C PRO A 495 16.38 -8.79 6.79
N THR A 496 16.03 -8.91 5.51
CA THR A 496 16.77 -8.31 4.40
C THR A 496 15.84 -7.52 3.50
N LEU A 497 16.23 -6.30 3.13
CA LEU A 497 15.54 -5.41 2.19
C LEU A 497 16.40 -5.23 0.93
N THR A 498 16.15 -6.01 -0.12
CA THR A 498 16.84 -5.83 -1.40
C THR A 498 16.37 -4.56 -2.09
N LEU A 499 17.27 -3.87 -2.79
CA LEU A 499 16.96 -2.62 -3.49
C LEU A 499 16.65 -2.83 -4.98
N ASN A 500 16.34 -4.07 -5.33
CA ASN A 500 15.96 -4.52 -6.67
C ASN A 500 15.14 -5.81 -6.57
N HIS A 501 14.75 -6.35 -7.73
CA HIS A 501 14.33 -7.74 -7.91
C HIS A 501 15.40 -8.47 -8.73
N GLY A 502 15.65 -9.73 -8.40
CA GLY A 502 16.67 -10.53 -9.06
C GLY A 502 16.17 -11.08 -10.39
N LYS A 503 14.96 -11.64 -10.38
CA LYS A 503 14.30 -12.12 -11.59
C LYS A 503 13.76 -10.93 -12.39
N GLU A 504 14.23 -10.78 -13.62
CA GLU A 504 13.39 -10.12 -14.63
C GLU A 504 12.10 -10.92 -14.70
N THR A 505 10.96 -10.22 -14.62
CA THR A 505 9.65 -10.82 -14.85
C THR A 505 9.24 -10.46 -16.26
N PRO A 506 9.45 -11.34 -17.28
CA PRO A 506 8.64 -11.27 -18.48
C PRO A 506 7.18 -11.29 -18.05
N ALA A 507 6.31 -10.55 -18.75
CA ALA A 507 4.87 -10.63 -18.49
C ALA A 507 4.45 -12.11 -18.57
N GLN A 508 4.14 -12.71 -17.42
CA GLN A 508 3.96 -14.16 -17.34
C GLN A 508 2.86 -14.57 -18.31
N SER A 509 3.19 -15.52 -19.18
CA SER A 509 2.32 -15.99 -20.27
C SER A 509 1.19 -16.85 -19.73
N HIS A 510 0.30 -16.23 -18.96
CA HIS A 510 -1.01 -16.74 -18.55
C HIS A 510 -1.99 -16.83 -19.73
N ARG A 511 -1.53 -17.34 -20.88
CA ARG A 511 -2.40 -18.14 -21.74
C ARG A 511 -2.91 -19.28 -20.84
N ASN A 512 -4.22 -19.36 -20.68
CA ASN A 512 -4.94 -20.15 -19.67
C ASN A 512 -5.11 -19.48 -18.28
N ALA A 513 -5.23 -18.16 -18.19
CA ALA A 513 -6.01 -17.52 -17.11
C ALA A 513 -6.84 -16.33 -17.63
N SER A 514 -8.08 -16.60 -18.08
CA SER A 514 -9.03 -15.55 -18.48
C SER A 514 -9.29 -14.54 -17.36
N GLY A 515 -9.48 -13.27 -17.74
CA GLY A 515 -9.50 -12.13 -16.82
C GLY A 515 -10.44 -12.33 -15.62
N THR A 516 -9.89 -12.19 -14.41
CA THR A 516 -10.60 -12.53 -13.16
C THR A 516 -10.65 -11.33 -12.19
N LEU A 517 -11.56 -10.38 -12.46
CA LEU A 517 -12.03 -9.34 -11.54
C LEU A 517 -12.87 -9.95 -10.38
N MET A 518 -12.17 -10.39 -9.33
CA MET A 518 -12.63 -11.22 -8.20
C MET A 518 -13.85 -10.72 -7.36
N LEU A 519 -15.04 -10.59 -7.95
CA LEU A 519 -16.31 -10.31 -7.26
C LEU A 519 -16.97 -11.55 -6.58
N SER A 520 -16.20 -12.62 -6.40
CA SER A 520 -16.66 -13.93 -5.89
C SER A 520 -15.63 -14.73 -5.08
N LYS A 521 -14.32 -14.55 -5.31
CA LYS A 521 -13.25 -15.43 -4.79
C LYS A 521 -12.29 -14.80 -3.77
N ALA A 522 -12.56 -13.59 -3.30
CA ALA A 522 -12.07 -13.22 -1.97
C ALA A 522 -12.70 -14.18 -0.93
N PHE A 523 -11.86 -14.77 -0.08
CA PHE A 523 -12.21 -15.69 1.04
C PHE A 523 -12.23 -17.20 0.77
N THR A 524 -11.48 -17.65 -0.23
CA THR A 524 -10.71 -18.91 -0.12
C THR A 524 -9.24 -18.67 -0.42
N GLN A 525 -8.49 -18.22 0.60
CA GLN A 525 -7.07 -18.58 0.67
C GLN A 525 -7.01 -20.09 0.91
N THR A 526 -6.36 -20.84 0.02
CA THR A 526 -5.87 -22.18 0.35
C THR A 526 -5.04 -22.08 1.62
N PRO A 527 -5.23 -22.94 2.64
CA PRO A 527 -4.42 -22.88 3.84
C PRO A 527 -2.98 -23.29 3.49
N THR A 528 -2.10 -22.31 3.31
CA THR A 528 -0.66 -22.55 3.43
C THR A 528 -0.39 -23.10 4.82
N ASP A 529 0.36 -24.21 4.89
CA ASP A 529 0.55 -24.97 6.12
C ASP A 529 1.10 -24.05 7.25
N PRO A 530 0.36 -23.85 8.36
CA PRO A 530 0.80 -23.02 9.46
C PRO A 530 2.08 -23.55 10.15
N ARG A 531 2.54 -24.77 9.83
CA ARG A 531 3.80 -25.33 10.32
C ARG A 531 5.05 -24.74 9.65
N LYS A 532 4.96 -24.12 8.47
CA LYS A 532 6.13 -23.55 7.77
C LYS A 532 6.48 -22.10 8.12
N THR A 533 5.56 -21.31 8.67
CA THR A 533 5.71 -19.83 8.72
C THR A 533 6.21 -19.26 10.05
N ALA A 534 6.92 -20.06 10.87
CA ALA A 534 7.21 -19.72 12.27
C ALA A 534 8.65 -19.24 12.57
N ALA A 535 9.62 -19.43 11.65
CA ALA A 535 11.05 -19.20 11.94
C ALA A 535 11.86 -18.52 10.81
N GLU A 536 11.24 -18.13 9.70
CA GLU A 536 11.90 -17.54 8.54
C GLU A 536 12.07 -16.02 8.71
N ALA A 537 13.28 -15.47 8.54
CA ALA A 537 13.46 -14.02 8.56
C ALA A 537 12.91 -13.39 7.26
N PRO A 538 12.07 -12.35 7.33
CA PRO A 538 11.39 -11.84 6.15
C PRO A 538 12.35 -11.13 5.18
N LEU A 539 12.35 -11.61 3.94
CA LEU A 539 12.85 -10.92 2.76
C LEU A 539 11.82 -9.88 2.28
N TYR A 540 12.28 -8.66 2.04
CA TYR A 540 11.54 -7.55 1.45
C TYR A 540 12.28 -7.04 0.19
N ARG A 541 11.55 -6.43 -0.75
CA ARG A 541 12.11 -5.95 -2.02
C ARG A 541 11.59 -4.55 -2.33
N PHE A 542 12.47 -3.59 -2.59
CA PHE A 542 12.10 -2.19 -2.82
C PHE A 542 12.78 -1.69 -4.09
N THR A 543 11.99 -1.34 -5.12
CA THR A 543 12.51 -1.17 -6.49
C THR A 543 12.06 0.13 -7.17
N LEU A 544 12.93 0.61 -8.06
CA LEU A 544 12.63 1.63 -9.08
C LEU A 544 12.36 0.99 -10.46
N SER A 545 11.84 -0.25 -10.49
CA SER A 545 11.50 -0.97 -11.73
C SER A 545 10.63 -0.11 -12.67
N PRO A 546 11.09 0.19 -13.89
CA PRO A 546 10.31 0.95 -14.87
C PRO A 546 9.08 0.17 -15.35
N GLU A 547 9.11 -1.17 -15.26
CA GLU A 547 7.96 -2.05 -15.52
C GLU A 547 6.83 -1.86 -14.48
N SER A 548 7.13 -1.36 -13.27
CA SER A 548 6.09 -0.91 -12.33
C SER A 548 5.45 0.40 -12.79
N GLU A 549 6.23 1.37 -13.25
CA GLU A 549 5.69 2.65 -13.72
C GLU A 549 4.81 2.46 -14.96
N ALA A 550 5.24 1.64 -15.94
CA ALA A 550 4.43 1.28 -17.10
C ALA A 550 3.05 0.70 -16.70
N ARG A 551 3.00 -0.11 -15.62
CA ARG A 551 1.75 -0.59 -15.02
C ARG A 551 0.89 0.52 -14.40
N HIS A 552 1.48 1.50 -13.72
CA HIS A 552 0.73 2.64 -13.16
C HIS A 552 0.14 3.53 -14.27
N ILE A 553 0.89 3.75 -15.35
CA ILE A 553 0.54 4.57 -16.51
C ILE A 553 -0.61 3.96 -17.31
N ALA A 554 -0.51 2.67 -17.67
CA ALA A 554 -1.60 1.95 -18.33
C ALA A 554 -2.89 1.95 -17.49
N ARG A 555 -2.79 1.70 -16.18
CA ARG A 555 -3.94 1.75 -15.25
C ARG A 555 -4.55 3.15 -15.14
N ARG A 556 -3.74 4.20 -15.17
CA ARG A 556 -4.19 5.60 -15.12
C ARG A 556 -4.96 5.98 -16.37
N ALA A 557 -4.41 5.75 -17.56
CA ALA A 557 -5.10 6.09 -18.80
C ALA A 557 -6.40 5.29 -18.99
N ARG A 558 -6.46 4.02 -18.54
CA ARG A 558 -7.73 3.26 -18.49
C ARG A 558 -8.76 3.85 -17.51
N TYR A 559 -8.33 4.41 -16.38
CA TYR A 559 -9.21 5.08 -15.42
C TYR A 559 -9.76 6.42 -15.96
N ASP A 560 -8.93 7.18 -16.67
CA ASP A 560 -9.33 8.42 -17.37
C ASP A 560 -10.26 8.17 -18.58
N GLY A 561 -10.61 6.91 -18.85
CA GLY A 561 -11.64 6.49 -19.81
C GLY A 561 -11.12 6.00 -21.16
N HIS A 562 -9.84 6.18 -21.46
CA HIS A 562 -9.22 5.76 -22.71
C HIS A 562 -9.28 4.24 -22.89
N ALA A 563 -9.67 3.76 -24.07
CA ALA A 563 -9.87 2.35 -24.36
C ALA A 563 -8.90 1.81 -25.41
N ARG A 564 -8.32 2.69 -26.24
CA ARG A 564 -7.57 2.35 -27.46
C ARG A 564 -6.26 3.11 -27.52
N ALA A 565 -5.23 2.52 -26.92
CA ALA A 565 -3.91 3.11 -26.89
C ALA A 565 -3.14 2.82 -28.17
N ALA A 566 -2.29 3.77 -28.56
CA ALA A 566 -1.09 3.51 -29.33
C ALA A 566 0.14 3.52 -28.42
N ILE A 567 1.19 2.77 -28.75
CA ILE A 567 2.42 2.65 -27.95
C ILE A 567 3.63 3.21 -28.72
N LEU A 568 4.43 4.04 -28.03
CA LEU A 568 5.74 4.53 -28.49
C LEU A 568 6.84 4.19 -27.48
N THR A 569 7.88 3.48 -27.92
CA THR A 569 9.07 3.14 -27.12
C THR A 569 10.36 3.22 -27.95
N PRO A 570 11.57 3.37 -27.37
CA PRO A 570 12.80 3.30 -28.16
C PRO A 570 13.13 1.86 -28.58
N GLN A 571 13.81 1.69 -29.71
CA GLN A 571 14.27 0.40 -30.25
C GLN A 571 15.45 -0.19 -29.44
N THR A 572 15.23 -0.44 -28.15
CA THR A 572 16.23 -0.92 -27.19
C THR A 572 15.68 -2.10 -26.37
N PRO A 573 16.53 -2.86 -25.65
CA PRO A 573 16.06 -3.86 -24.69
C PRO A 573 15.13 -3.29 -23.61
N TRP A 574 15.37 -2.04 -23.18
CA TRP A 574 14.49 -1.34 -22.23
C TRP A 574 13.12 -1.03 -22.85
N GLY A 575 13.10 -0.39 -24.02
CA GLY A 575 11.85 -0.03 -24.71
C GLY A 575 10.97 -1.24 -25.02
N ARG A 576 11.56 -2.36 -25.47
CA ARG A 576 10.83 -3.63 -25.66
C ARG A 576 10.17 -4.16 -24.38
N ARG A 577 10.82 -4.05 -23.21
CA ARG A 577 10.17 -4.41 -21.93
C ARG A 577 9.05 -3.44 -21.56
N MET A 578 9.19 -2.15 -21.84
CA MET A 578 8.12 -1.16 -21.60
C MET A 578 6.91 -1.45 -22.50
N GLU A 579 7.13 -1.73 -23.78
CA GLU A 579 6.08 -2.09 -24.74
C GLU A 579 5.34 -3.36 -24.30
N GLN A 580 6.05 -4.44 -24.01
CA GLN A 580 5.46 -5.68 -23.50
C GLN A 580 4.63 -5.45 -22.24
N THR A 581 5.13 -4.62 -21.31
CA THR A 581 4.43 -4.29 -20.06
C THR A 581 3.18 -3.44 -20.32
N PHE A 582 3.24 -2.48 -21.25
CA PHE A 582 2.08 -1.69 -21.66
C PHE A 582 1.01 -2.58 -22.30
N ILE A 583 1.36 -3.40 -23.30
CA ILE A 583 0.45 -4.34 -23.97
C ILE A 583 -0.22 -5.24 -22.93
N SER A 584 0.56 -5.99 -22.13
CA SER A 584 0.00 -6.96 -21.19
C SER A 584 -0.89 -6.31 -20.13
N THR A 585 -0.56 -5.09 -19.69
CA THR A 585 -1.39 -4.38 -18.70
C THR A 585 -2.66 -3.80 -19.32
N TRP A 586 -2.59 -3.29 -20.55
CA TRP A 586 -3.72 -2.69 -21.24
C TRP A 586 -4.80 -3.73 -21.58
N GLU A 587 -4.37 -4.88 -22.11
CA GLU A 587 -5.23 -6.03 -22.42
C GLU A 587 -5.88 -6.61 -21.15
N GLN A 588 -5.13 -6.74 -20.06
CA GLN A 588 -5.66 -7.16 -18.75
C GLN A 588 -6.71 -6.20 -18.17
N LEU A 589 -6.70 -4.94 -18.60
CA LEU A 589 -7.70 -3.92 -18.24
C LEU A 589 -8.81 -3.79 -19.30
N GLY A 590 -8.90 -4.72 -20.25
CA GLY A 590 -9.90 -4.72 -21.31
C GLY A 590 -9.82 -3.54 -22.27
N GLY A 591 -8.62 -2.97 -22.43
CA GLY A 591 -8.33 -2.01 -23.51
C GLY A 591 -7.71 -2.73 -24.72
N ALA A 592 -7.85 -2.12 -25.90
CA ALA A 592 -7.20 -2.58 -27.13
C ALA A 592 -5.94 -1.75 -27.44
N ILE A 593 -4.90 -2.38 -27.97
CA ILE A 593 -3.79 -1.68 -28.61
C ILE A 593 -4.11 -1.57 -30.09
N VAL A 594 -4.15 -0.33 -30.62
CA VAL A 594 -4.42 -0.07 -32.04
C VAL A 594 -3.14 -0.17 -32.86
N GLU A 595 -2.02 0.29 -32.30
CA GLU A 595 -0.74 0.37 -33.00
C GLU A 595 0.43 0.44 -31.99
N ASN A 596 1.54 -0.23 -32.25
CA ASN A 596 2.80 -0.09 -31.51
C ASN A 596 3.95 0.25 -32.47
N ARG A 597 4.83 1.18 -32.08
CA ARG A 597 6.04 1.51 -32.85
C ARG A 597 7.24 1.74 -31.93
N SER A 598 8.36 1.11 -32.30
CA SER A 598 9.67 1.44 -31.75
C SER A 598 10.34 2.55 -32.56
N PHE A 599 10.93 3.56 -31.92
CA PHE A 599 11.70 4.62 -32.56
C PHE A 599 13.21 4.47 -32.36
N SER A 600 14.00 4.90 -33.34
CA SER A 600 15.46 5.06 -33.25
C SER A 600 15.83 6.45 -32.70
N THR A 601 17.12 6.74 -32.56
CA THR A 601 17.60 8.08 -32.17
C THR A 601 17.69 9.08 -33.32
N ASP A 602 17.23 8.73 -34.53
CA ASP A 602 17.22 9.64 -35.69
C ASP A 602 15.92 10.47 -35.76
N LEU A 603 16.11 11.79 -35.77
CA LEU A 603 15.07 12.81 -35.98
C LEU A 603 14.21 12.58 -37.23
N LYS A 604 14.81 12.15 -38.34
CA LYS A 604 14.09 11.90 -39.61
C LYS A 604 13.14 10.71 -39.48
N GLU A 605 13.56 9.69 -38.73
CA GLU A 605 12.72 8.52 -38.46
C GLU A 605 11.61 8.83 -37.47
N ILE A 606 11.87 9.64 -36.43
CA ILE A 606 10.86 10.04 -35.44
C ILE A 606 9.63 10.67 -36.11
N SER A 607 9.81 11.60 -37.05
CA SER A 607 8.69 12.22 -37.79
C SER A 607 7.91 11.18 -38.62
N ARG A 608 8.63 10.34 -39.37
CA ARG A 608 8.04 9.25 -40.18
C ARG A 608 7.23 8.27 -39.33
N ILE A 609 7.77 7.88 -38.18
CA ILE A 609 7.18 6.89 -37.26
C ILE A 609 5.92 7.45 -36.60
N VAL A 610 5.95 8.70 -36.12
CA VAL A 610 4.77 9.37 -35.56
C VAL A 610 3.69 9.53 -36.63
N GLN A 611 4.05 9.94 -37.85
CA GLN A 611 3.08 10.04 -38.93
C GLN A 611 2.48 8.66 -39.28
N GLN A 612 3.27 7.59 -39.30
CA GLN A 612 2.77 6.23 -39.52
C GLN A 612 1.83 5.76 -38.39
N LEU A 613 2.16 6.06 -37.12
CA LEU A 613 1.34 5.73 -35.96
C LEU A 613 -0.06 6.35 -36.05
N LEU A 614 -0.14 7.62 -36.46
CA LEU A 614 -1.40 8.36 -36.55
C LEU A 614 -2.18 8.06 -37.83
N LYS A 615 -1.50 7.89 -38.98
CA LYS A 615 -2.12 7.51 -40.26
C LYS A 615 -2.89 6.18 -40.19
N THR A 616 -2.51 5.23 -39.35
CA THR A 616 -3.29 4.00 -39.12
C THR A 616 -4.70 4.32 -38.62
N SER A 617 -4.90 5.37 -37.83
CA SER A 617 -6.23 5.80 -37.38
C SER A 617 -7.02 6.55 -38.47
N ASP A 618 -6.38 7.41 -39.26
CA ASP A 618 -7.04 8.18 -40.32
C ASP A 618 -7.41 7.33 -41.56
N ALA A 619 -6.58 6.35 -41.91
CA ALA A 619 -6.89 5.39 -42.97
C ALA A 619 -8.12 4.51 -42.64
N MET A 620 -8.45 4.32 -41.36
CA MET A 620 -9.68 3.65 -40.95
C MET A 620 -10.89 4.59 -40.93
N ARG A 621 -10.72 5.87 -40.56
CA ARG A 621 -11.77 6.91 -40.68
C ARG A 621 -12.27 7.03 -42.12
N HIS A 622 -11.37 7.19 -43.09
CA HIS A 622 -11.77 7.34 -44.51
C HIS A 622 -12.30 6.06 -45.19
N ARG A 623 -12.05 4.86 -44.64
CA ARG A 623 -12.57 3.61 -45.23
C ARG A 623 -14.07 3.38 -45.00
N GLN A 624 -14.70 4.15 -44.11
CA GLN A 624 -16.15 4.05 -43.85
C GLN A 624 -16.96 5.23 -44.40
N SER A 625 -16.31 6.31 -44.86
CA SER A 625 -16.95 7.43 -45.55
C SER A 625 -17.22 7.15 -47.03
N ILE A 626 -18.02 6.11 -47.33
CA ILE A 626 -18.65 5.95 -48.65
C ILE A 626 -19.96 6.74 -48.62
N PRO A 627 -20.17 7.73 -49.51
CA PRO A 627 -21.38 8.53 -49.49
C PRO A 627 -22.59 7.70 -49.96
N LYS A 628 -23.56 7.48 -49.06
CA LYS A 628 -24.93 7.14 -49.43
C LYS A 628 -25.87 8.25 -48.98
N SER A 629 -26.57 8.82 -49.96
CA SER A 629 -27.83 9.55 -49.90
C SER A 629 -28.24 10.17 -48.56
N SER A 630 -28.35 11.50 -48.56
CA SER A 630 -28.98 12.31 -47.52
C SER A 630 -30.29 11.74 -46.97
N ASP A 631 -30.36 11.54 -45.65
CA ASP A 631 -31.50 12.03 -44.87
C ASP A 631 -31.05 12.39 -43.44
N THR A 632 -31.88 13.14 -42.72
CA THR A 632 -31.53 13.85 -41.50
C THR A 632 -31.83 13.06 -40.22
N ARG A 633 -30.78 12.77 -39.45
CA ARG A 633 -30.77 12.68 -37.97
C ARG A 633 -29.35 12.52 -37.46
N GLU A 634 -28.98 13.30 -36.45
CA GLU A 634 -27.69 13.15 -35.79
C GLU A 634 -27.62 11.83 -35.00
N HIS A 635 -26.93 10.84 -35.58
CA HIS A 635 -26.27 9.81 -34.79
C HIS A 635 -24.76 10.07 -34.84
N ARG A 636 -24.19 10.40 -33.68
CA ARG A 636 -22.73 10.39 -33.49
C ARG A 636 -22.24 8.94 -33.55
N SER A 637 -21.94 8.48 -34.77
CA SER A 637 -21.21 7.25 -35.02
C SER A 637 -19.92 7.26 -34.21
N THR A 638 -19.80 6.35 -33.26
CA THR A 638 -18.58 6.20 -32.46
C THR A 638 -17.59 5.32 -33.23
N ASP A 639 -16.74 5.96 -34.04
CA ASP A 639 -15.67 5.32 -34.83
C ASP A 639 -14.94 4.24 -34.03
N GLY A 640 -15.09 2.98 -34.41
CA GLY A 640 -14.68 1.84 -33.58
C GLY A 640 -13.18 1.72 -33.33
N ASN A 641 -12.34 2.17 -34.28
CA ASN A 641 -10.91 1.82 -34.33
C ASN A 641 -9.93 3.00 -34.17
N ALA A 642 -10.40 4.22 -33.89
CA ALA A 642 -9.51 5.37 -33.70
C ALA A 642 -8.66 5.26 -32.42
N ILE A 643 -7.43 5.79 -32.45
CA ILE A 643 -6.57 5.93 -31.26
C ILE A 643 -7.17 7.00 -30.34
N ASP A 644 -7.27 6.72 -29.04
CA ASP A 644 -7.78 7.68 -28.03
C ASP A 644 -6.76 8.10 -26.96
N CYS A 645 -5.57 7.49 -26.93
CA CYS A 645 -4.40 7.98 -26.18
C CYS A 645 -3.08 7.37 -26.70
N ILE A 646 -1.95 7.94 -26.29
CA ILE A 646 -0.60 7.40 -26.50
C ILE A 646 0.03 7.03 -25.16
N LEU A 647 0.55 5.80 -25.06
CA LEU A 647 1.42 5.35 -23.97
C LEU A 647 2.88 5.45 -24.42
N MET A 648 3.70 6.19 -23.68
CA MET A 648 5.07 6.54 -24.09
C MET A 648 6.13 6.11 -23.07
N ALA A 649 7.18 5.44 -23.56
CA ALA A 649 8.46 5.36 -22.88
C ALA A 649 9.49 6.10 -23.74
N ALA A 650 10.07 7.18 -23.20
CA ALA A 650 11.06 8.01 -23.88
C ALA A 650 11.89 8.77 -22.84
N PHE A 651 13.14 9.10 -23.18
CA PHE A 651 14.00 10.02 -22.43
C PHE A 651 13.76 11.48 -22.85
N PRO A 652 14.24 12.51 -22.11
CA PRO A 652 13.79 13.89 -22.33
C PRO A 652 14.19 14.43 -23.72
N ARG A 653 15.36 14.03 -24.25
CA ARG A 653 15.81 14.38 -25.61
C ARG A 653 14.86 13.85 -26.69
N GLU A 654 14.42 12.61 -26.54
CA GLU A 654 13.54 11.92 -27.49
C GLU A 654 12.11 12.49 -27.40
N ALA A 655 11.62 12.68 -26.18
CA ALA A 655 10.27 13.18 -25.92
C ALA A 655 10.05 14.62 -26.44
N ARG A 656 11.06 15.49 -26.32
CA ARG A 656 11.04 16.85 -26.90
C ARG A 656 10.95 16.84 -28.43
N GLN A 657 11.32 15.73 -29.08
CA GLN A 657 11.20 15.55 -30.53
C GLN A 657 9.89 14.87 -30.91
N LEU A 658 9.46 13.87 -30.13
CA LEU A 658 8.22 13.11 -30.34
C LEU A 658 6.96 13.99 -30.16
N ARG A 659 6.87 14.77 -29.08
CA ARG A 659 5.64 15.53 -28.76
C ARG A 659 5.31 16.58 -29.83
N PRO A 660 6.23 17.43 -30.32
CA PRO A 660 5.91 18.36 -31.41
C PRO A 660 5.45 17.66 -32.69
N GLN A 661 6.05 16.51 -33.02
CA GLN A 661 5.61 15.71 -34.19
C GLN A 661 4.21 15.11 -33.97
N ILE A 662 3.87 14.65 -32.77
CA ILE A 662 2.51 14.16 -32.45
C ILE A 662 1.50 15.30 -32.57
N LYS A 663 1.85 16.51 -32.09
CA LYS A 663 1.01 17.70 -32.22
C LYS A 663 0.81 18.12 -33.69
N PHE A 664 1.83 17.97 -34.53
CA PHE A 664 1.79 18.36 -35.94
C PHE A 664 1.02 17.37 -36.83
N HIS A 665 1.18 16.07 -36.62
CA HIS A 665 0.53 15.03 -37.45
C HIS A 665 -0.85 14.55 -36.91
N HIS A 666 -1.35 15.10 -35.79
CA HIS A 666 -2.66 14.71 -35.26
C HIS A 666 -3.82 15.47 -35.89
N VAL A 667 -4.71 14.76 -36.58
CA VAL A 667 -5.94 15.31 -37.16
C VAL A 667 -7.09 15.25 -36.15
N GLY A 668 -7.28 16.34 -35.41
CA GLY A 668 -8.40 16.55 -34.48
C GLY A 668 -8.27 17.82 -33.63
N ASP A 669 -9.40 18.45 -33.29
CA ASP A 669 -9.44 19.70 -32.51
C ASP A 669 -9.00 19.51 -31.04
N THR A 670 -9.12 18.29 -30.53
CA THR A 670 -8.72 17.89 -29.17
C THR A 670 -7.27 17.38 -29.15
N PRO A 671 -6.35 17.95 -28.34
CA PRO A 671 -4.99 17.45 -28.26
C PRO A 671 -4.92 15.97 -27.83
N MET A 672 -4.17 15.15 -28.60
CA MET A 672 -3.92 13.74 -28.31
C MET A 672 -3.30 13.55 -26.90
N PRO A 673 -3.95 12.82 -25.98
CA PRO A 673 -3.42 12.60 -24.63
C PRO A 673 -2.20 11.67 -24.64
N ILE A 674 -1.08 12.13 -24.09
CA ILE A 674 0.17 11.37 -23.96
C ILE A 674 0.43 11.06 -22.48
N TYR A 675 0.49 9.78 -22.15
CA TYR A 675 0.84 9.29 -20.81
C TYR A 675 2.22 8.63 -20.84
N ALA A 676 3.18 9.18 -20.10
CA ALA A 676 4.60 8.82 -20.20
C ALA A 676 5.21 8.30 -18.88
N THR A 677 6.30 7.52 -18.99
CA THR A 677 7.13 7.15 -17.83
C THR A 677 7.96 8.34 -17.32
N TYR A 678 8.38 8.32 -16.04
CA TYR A 678 9.17 9.42 -15.46
C TYR A 678 10.44 9.78 -16.24
N HIS A 679 10.98 8.87 -17.07
CA HIS A 679 12.13 9.10 -17.94
C HIS A 679 11.92 10.29 -18.89
N VAL A 680 10.67 10.66 -19.18
CA VAL A 680 10.32 11.85 -19.96
C VAL A 680 10.86 13.14 -19.33
N PHE A 681 11.00 13.16 -18.00
CA PHE A 681 11.49 14.30 -17.23
C PHE A 681 12.85 14.00 -16.61
N SER A 682 13.82 14.89 -16.85
CA SER A 682 15.20 14.74 -16.36
C SER A 682 15.29 14.64 -14.82
N GLY A 683 14.36 15.26 -14.10
CA GLY A 683 14.47 15.54 -12.67
C GLY A 683 15.07 16.92 -12.37
N ALA A 684 15.31 17.76 -13.38
CA ALA A 684 15.67 19.17 -13.26
C ALA A 684 14.75 20.00 -14.15
N ILE A 685 14.14 21.05 -13.59
CA ILE A 685 13.19 21.90 -14.31
C ILE A 685 13.97 22.82 -15.25
N ASN A 686 13.79 22.67 -16.57
CA ASN A 686 14.36 23.58 -17.56
C ASN A 686 13.25 24.10 -18.49
N PRO A 687 12.58 25.21 -18.14
CA PRO A 687 11.37 25.64 -18.85
C PRO A 687 11.57 25.87 -20.35
N LEU A 688 12.76 26.36 -20.74
CA LEU A 688 13.12 26.63 -22.13
C LEU A 688 13.28 25.35 -22.97
N LEU A 689 13.76 24.25 -22.38
CA LEU A 689 13.88 22.97 -23.09
C LEU A 689 12.66 22.05 -22.91
N ASP A 690 11.88 22.24 -21.84
CA ASP A 690 10.77 21.36 -21.49
C ASP A 690 9.40 21.86 -21.99
N GLU A 691 9.30 23.06 -22.59
CA GLU A 691 8.06 23.52 -23.26
C GLU A 691 7.67 22.64 -24.46
N ASP A 692 8.63 21.97 -25.10
CA ASP A 692 8.36 20.93 -26.08
C ASP A 692 7.63 19.70 -25.49
N LEU A 693 7.63 19.52 -24.16
CA LEU A 693 6.95 18.43 -23.46
C LEU A 693 5.54 18.80 -22.95
N ASP A 694 5.07 20.04 -23.17
CA ASP A 694 3.82 20.54 -22.58
C ASP A 694 2.58 19.67 -22.92
N GLY A 695 1.81 19.31 -21.90
CA GLY A 695 0.63 18.45 -22.00
C GLY A 695 0.90 16.97 -21.81
N ILE A 696 2.16 16.51 -21.74
CA ILE A 696 2.45 15.13 -21.34
C ILE A 696 2.09 14.93 -19.86
N ILE A 697 1.33 13.87 -19.59
CA ILE A 697 0.97 13.39 -18.25
C ILE A 697 1.97 12.31 -17.85
N PHE A 698 2.51 12.38 -16.64
CA PHE A 698 3.41 11.35 -16.09
C PHE A 698 3.24 11.21 -14.58
N ALA A 699 3.87 10.20 -14.00
CA ALA A 699 4.00 10.07 -12.55
C ALA A 699 5.48 9.94 -12.15
N ASP A 700 5.83 10.48 -11.00
CA ASP A 700 7.19 10.49 -10.45
C ASP A 700 7.16 10.66 -8.92
N MET A 701 8.34 10.68 -8.32
CA MET A 701 8.55 10.80 -6.88
C MET A 701 8.12 12.17 -6.32
N PRO A 702 7.51 12.23 -5.12
CA PRO A 702 7.42 13.46 -4.32
C PRO A 702 8.75 14.23 -4.25
N TRP A 703 9.88 13.54 -4.07
CA TRP A 703 11.22 14.15 -4.05
C TRP A 703 11.56 14.95 -5.32
N VAL A 704 11.09 14.51 -6.48
CA VAL A 704 11.36 15.17 -7.77
C VAL A 704 10.33 16.26 -8.06
N LEU A 705 9.04 16.00 -7.80
CA LEU A 705 7.94 16.89 -8.20
C LEU A 705 7.65 18.00 -7.18
N ARG A 706 7.76 17.74 -5.87
CA ARG A 706 7.48 18.72 -4.81
C ARG A 706 8.74 19.53 -4.47
N ARG A 707 9.22 20.31 -5.45
CA ARG A 707 10.27 21.31 -5.24
C ARG A 707 9.65 22.69 -5.02
N ASP A 708 9.18 22.90 -3.81
CA ASP A 708 8.86 24.22 -3.31
C ASP A 708 10.18 24.97 -2.98
N PRO A 709 10.47 26.14 -3.58
CA PRO A 709 11.66 26.92 -3.27
C PRO A 709 11.65 27.54 -1.87
N GLU A 710 10.47 27.87 -1.33
CA GLU A 710 10.29 28.55 -0.05
C GLU A 710 10.19 27.56 1.11
N ASN A 711 9.78 26.32 0.82
CA ASN A 711 9.52 25.27 1.82
C ASN A 711 10.50 24.07 1.69
N GLN A 712 11.79 24.35 1.52
CA GLN A 712 12.83 23.33 1.37
C GLN A 712 13.14 22.66 2.71
N SER A 713 12.84 21.36 2.82
CA SER A 713 13.13 20.58 4.02
C SER A 713 14.64 20.49 4.32
N THR A 714 14.96 20.31 5.60
CA THR A 714 16.34 20.13 6.10
C THR A 714 17.13 19.08 5.32
N LEU A 715 16.50 17.95 4.95
CA LEU A 715 17.12 16.94 4.08
C LEU A 715 17.47 17.44 2.68
N ARG A 716 16.66 18.30 2.06
CA ARG A 716 16.96 18.85 0.71
C ARG A 716 18.14 19.82 0.76
N ASN A 717 18.22 20.61 1.82
CA ASN A 717 19.33 21.53 2.04
C ASN A 717 20.63 20.74 2.26
N LEU A 718 20.59 19.71 3.13
CA LEU A 718 21.70 18.78 3.35
C LEU A 718 22.10 18.01 2.07
N ALA A 719 21.12 17.55 1.28
CA ALA A 719 21.38 16.86 0.01
C ALA A 719 22.17 17.73 -0.97
N THR A 720 21.77 18.98 -1.08
CA THR A 720 22.30 19.93 -2.06
C THR A 720 23.67 20.47 -1.63
N SER A 721 23.93 20.62 -0.33
CA SER A 721 25.22 21.08 0.19
C SER A 721 26.26 19.96 0.34
N ALA A 722 25.90 18.79 0.89
CA ALA A 722 26.85 17.73 1.18
C ALA A 722 27.08 16.75 0.01
N TRP A 723 26.08 16.54 -0.85
CA TRP A 723 26.16 15.55 -1.94
C TRP A 723 25.58 16.05 -3.27
N PRO A 724 26.03 17.21 -3.81
CA PRO A 724 25.41 17.88 -4.96
C PRO A 724 25.27 17.00 -6.21
N GLU A 725 26.24 16.14 -6.57
CA GLU A 725 26.09 15.22 -7.70
C GLU A 725 25.01 14.15 -7.45
N SER A 726 24.94 13.59 -6.23
CA SER A 726 23.91 12.60 -5.88
C SER A 726 22.51 13.22 -5.89
N ALA A 727 22.37 14.43 -5.36
CA ALA A 727 21.10 15.16 -5.29
C ALA A 727 20.58 15.61 -6.66
N SER A 728 21.49 15.93 -7.60
CA SER A 728 21.14 16.39 -8.96
C SER A 728 21.00 15.22 -9.96
N LYS A 729 22.12 14.54 -10.27
CA LYS A 729 22.24 13.53 -11.33
C LYS A 729 21.57 12.20 -10.98
N TYR A 730 21.57 11.83 -9.70
CA TYR A 730 21.03 10.56 -9.20
C TYR A 730 19.86 10.76 -8.22
N SER A 731 19.13 11.88 -8.33
CA SER A 731 18.10 12.33 -7.37
C SER A 731 17.08 11.25 -6.95
N ARG A 732 16.67 10.38 -7.89
CA ARG A 732 15.72 9.27 -7.63
C ARG A 732 16.34 8.11 -6.83
N PHE A 733 17.64 7.83 -6.99
CA PHE A 733 18.37 6.88 -6.15
C PHE A 733 18.69 7.45 -4.76
N TYR A 734 18.92 8.76 -4.67
CA TYR A 734 19.05 9.44 -3.38
C TYR A 734 17.75 9.37 -2.56
N ALA A 735 16.59 9.62 -3.18
CA ALA A 735 15.28 9.41 -2.56
C ALA A 735 15.04 7.94 -2.15
N LEU A 736 15.43 6.97 -2.99
CA LEU A 736 15.40 5.54 -2.65
C LEU A 736 16.24 5.24 -1.39
N GLY A 737 17.41 5.88 -1.25
CA GLY A 737 18.25 5.78 -0.05
C GLY A 737 17.53 6.24 1.21
N ILE A 738 16.92 7.45 1.17
CA ILE A 738 16.15 8.02 2.29
C ILE A 738 15.04 7.05 2.73
N ASP A 739 14.21 6.60 1.80
CA ASP A 739 13.10 5.70 2.10
C ASP A 739 13.58 4.31 2.54
N ALA A 740 14.67 3.79 1.97
CA ALA A 740 15.24 2.50 2.36
C ALA A 740 15.75 2.47 3.81
N TYR A 741 16.09 3.61 4.39
CA TYR A 741 16.29 3.74 5.84
C TYR A 741 14.95 3.95 6.57
N ARG A 742 14.19 4.99 6.19
CA ARG A 742 12.98 5.41 6.92
C ARG A 742 11.90 4.32 7.00
N ILE A 743 11.78 3.43 6.01
CA ILE A 743 10.76 2.36 5.99
C ILE A 743 11.05 1.21 6.97
N ILE A 744 12.29 1.01 7.43
CA ILE A 744 12.70 -0.19 8.18
C ILE A 744 11.82 -0.47 9.42
N PRO A 745 11.47 0.51 10.28
CA PRO A 745 10.57 0.29 11.43
C PRO A 745 9.11 -0.03 11.04
N TYR A 746 8.75 0.18 9.77
CA TYR A 746 7.38 0.06 9.27
C TYR A 746 7.16 -1.18 8.39
N LEU A 747 8.20 -1.79 7.80
CA LEU A 747 8.06 -2.92 6.86
C LEU A 747 7.11 -4.03 7.33
N LYS A 748 7.27 -4.48 8.59
CA LYS A 748 6.40 -5.52 9.19
C LYS A 748 4.98 -5.02 9.48
N ARG A 749 4.85 -3.73 9.85
CA ARG A 749 3.57 -3.04 10.08
C ARG A 749 2.79 -2.95 8.77
N LEU A 750 3.42 -2.44 7.71
CA LEU A 750 2.86 -2.34 6.35
C LEU A 750 2.44 -3.71 5.80
N ARG A 751 3.27 -4.75 5.97
CA ARG A 751 2.97 -6.13 5.51
C ARG A 751 1.70 -6.71 6.15
N SER A 752 1.32 -6.25 7.35
CA SER A 752 0.05 -6.68 7.99
C SER A 752 -1.21 -6.12 7.32
N ARG A 753 -1.09 -5.03 6.56
CA ARG A 753 -2.22 -4.22 6.03
C ARG A 753 -3.21 -3.75 7.11
N ASN A 754 -2.72 -3.59 8.34
CA ASN A 754 -3.44 -2.97 9.46
C ASN A 754 -3.02 -1.50 9.70
N PHE A 755 -2.26 -0.91 8.78
CA PHE A 755 -1.76 0.47 8.84
C PHE A 755 -2.00 1.12 7.46
N PRO A 756 -2.14 2.46 7.37
CA PRO A 756 -2.09 3.16 6.09
C PRO A 756 -0.71 3.03 5.46
N ASN A 757 -0.59 3.44 4.20
CA ASN A 757 0.70 3.51 3.51
C ASN A 757 1.67 4.46 4.23
N PHE A 758 2.96 4.19 4.13
CA PHE A 758 4.01 5.07 4.62
C PHE A 758 4.28 6.15 3.57
N SER A 759 4.19 7.44 3.94
CA SER A 759 4.48 8.55 3.03
C SER A 759 5.99 8.74 2.90
N GLY A 760 6.57 8.21 1.82
CA GLY A 760 8.00 8.32 1.51
C GLY A 760 8.33 9.36 0.45
N GLU A 761 9.62 9.68 0.33
CA GLU A 761 10.16 10.60 -0.67
C GLU A 761 10.03 10.05 -2.10
N THR A 762 9.98 8.72 -2.26
CA THR A 762 9.77 8.01 -3.53
C THR A 762 8.31 7.77 -3.90
N GLY A 763 7.37 8.08 -2.99
CA GLY A 763 5.93 7.88 -3.14
C GLY A 763 5.29 7.30 -1.89
N GLU A 764 4.01 6.97 -1.96
CA GLU A 764 3.36 6.26 -0.85
C GLU A 764 3.63 4.76 -0.90
N LEU A 765 4.19 4.24 0.19
CA LEU A 765 4.79 2.91 0.27
C LEU A 765 3.86 1.94 0.98
N SER A 766 3.59 0.81 0.32
CA SER A 766 2.80 -0.30 0.85
C SER A 766 3.58 -1.60 0.72
N VAL A 767 3.33 -2.60 1.56
CA VAL A 767 4.02 -3.90 1.50
C VAL A 767 3.00 -5.02 1.29
N ASP A 768 3.23 -5.85 0.28
CA ASP A 768 2.36 -7.00 0.00
C ASP A 768 2.72 -8.25 0.82
N SER A 769 1.94 -9.32 0.65
CA SER A 769 2.13 -10.59 1.36
C SER A 769 3.46 -11.28 1.03
N GLN A 770 4.08 -11.01 -0.12
CA GLN A 770 5.37 -11.54 -0.56
C GLN A 770 6.57 -10.68 -0.12
N GLY A 771 6.32 -9.53 0.51
CA GLY A 771 7.35 -8.60 0.98
C GLY A 771 7.74 -7.52 -0.03
N ASN A 772 7.05 -7.40 -1.17
CA ASN A 772 7.39 -6.37 -2.16
C ASN A 772 6.84 -5.00 -1.68
N VAL A 773 7.72 -4.00 -1.65
CA VAL A 773 7.41 -2.61 -1.36
C VAL A 773 6.89 -1.95 -2.63
N ASN A 774 5.57 -1.81 -2.72
CA ASN A 774 4.87 -1.20 -3.84
C ASN A 774 4.74 0.32 -3.59
N ARG A 775 5.25 1.12 -4.53
CA ARG A 775 5.17 2.58 -4.53
C ARG A 775 3.92 3.07 -5.25
N GLN A 776 3.24 4.07 -4.70
CA GLN A 776 2.25 4.89 -5.41
C GLN A 776 2.85 6.28 -5.69
N PRO A 777 3.23 6.60 -6.95
CA PRO A 777 3.84 7.88 -7.30
C PRO A 777 2.82 9.03 -7.36
N VAL A 778 3.31 10.27 -7.46
CA VAL A 778 2.50 11.49 -7.63
C VAL A 778 2.38 11.83 -9.11
N TRP A 779 1.18 12.22 -9.54
CA TRP A 779 0.88 12.57 -10.93
C TRP A 779 1.13 14.04 -11.23
N ALA A 780 1.76 14.30 -12.37
CA ALA A 780 2.02 15.63 -12.90
C ALA A 780 1.68 15.71 -14.38
N ILE A 781 1.43 16.94 -14.84
CA ILE A 781 1.34 17.30 -16.25
C ILE A 781 2.30 18.45 -16.53
N ILE A 782 3.02 18.42 -17.65
CA ILE A 782 3.98 19.48 -17.97
C ILE A 782 3.21 20.69 -18.54
N ARG A 783 3.46 21.89 -17.98
CA ARG A 783 2.86 23.17 -18.36
C ARG A 783 3.90 24.28 -18.34
N ARG A 784 4.06 25.02 -19.44
CA ARG A 784 5.14 26.01 -19.68
C ARG A 784 6.53 25.48 -19.28
N GLY A 785 6.82 24.23 -19.68
CA GLY A 785 8.07 23.53 -19.37
C GLY A 785 8.31 23.26 -17.88
N LYS A 786 7.25 23.24 -17.05
CA LYS A 786 7.31 22.89 -15.63
C LYS A 786 6.33 21.75 -15.32
N PRO A 787 6.71 20.69 -14.59
CA PRO A 787 5.74 19.72 -14.10
C PRO A 787 4.86 20.37 -13.03
N VAL A 788 3.54 20.35 -13.21
CA VAL A 788 2.56 20.83 -12.22
C VAL A 788 1.62 19.69 -11.80
N PRO A 789 1.06 19.70 -10.57
CA PRO A 789 0.19 18.64 -10.10
C PRO A 789 -1.05 18.42 -10.98
N ASP A 790 -1.32 17.16 -11.32
CA ASP A 790 -2.50 16.80 -12.11
C ASP A 790 -3.72 16.53 -11.21
N LYS A 791 -4.81 17.27 -11.45
CA LYS A 791 -6.08 17.17 -10.71
C LYS A 791 -6.74 15.79 -10.87
N ASN A 792 -6.72 15.21 -12.07
CA ASN A 792 -7.31 13.90 -12.32
C ASN A 792 -6.46 12.80 -11.65
N GLY A 793 -5.14 12.96 -11.65
CA GLY A 793 -4.20 12.10 -10.94
C GLY A 793 -4.39 12.09 -9.43
N ALA A 794 -4.79 13.21 -8.81
CA ALA A 794 -5.16 13.22 -7.39
C ALA A 794 -6.40 12.35 -7.11
N GLN A 795 -7.43 12.43 -7.97
CA GLN A 795 -8.63 11.58 -7.87
C GLN A 795 -8.31 10.10 -8.11
N TYR A 796 -7.50 9.78 -9.12
CA TYR A 796 -7.04 8.42 -9.38
C TYR A 796 -6.23 7.83 -8.21
N SER A 797 -5.34 8.61 -7.60
CA SER A 797 -4.58 8.14 -6.43
C SER A 797 -5.49 7.91 -5.20
N GLN A 798 -6.58 8.67 -5.05
CA GLN A 798 -7.63 8.40 -4.04
C GLN A 798 -8.42 7.12 -4.38
N TYR A 799 -8.82 6.94 -5.64
CA TYR A 799 -9.49 5.73 -6.12
C TYR A 799 -8.66 4.47 -5.82
N GLN A 800 -7.35 4.49 -6.13
CA GLN A 800 -6.42 3.40 -5.81
C GLN A 800 -6.27 3.10 -4.31
N LYS A 801 -6.56 4.06 -3.42
CA LYS A 801 -6.58 3.82 -1.96
C LYS A 801 -7.92 3.23 -1.46
N GLY A 802 -8.96 3.25 -2.29
CA GLY A 802 -10.30 2.73 -1.97
C GLY A 802 -10.64 1.35 -2.56
N THR A 803 -9.75 0.76 -3.38
CA THR A 803 -9.92 -0.53 -4.08
C THR A 803 -9.08 -1.65 -3.50
#